data_AF-A0A0N7HW52-F1
#
_entry.id   AF-A0A0N7HW52-F1
#
_cell.length_a   1.000
_cell.length_b   1.000
_cell.length_c   1.000
_cell.angle_alpha   90.00
_cell.angle_beta   90.00
_cell.angle_gamma   90.00
#
_symmetry.space_group_name_H-M   'P 1'
#
loop_
_entity.id
_entity.type
_entity.pdbx_description
1 polymer ?
#
loop_
_entity_poly.entity_id
_entity_poly.type
_entity_poly.pdbx_seq_one_letter_code
_entity_poly.pdbx_strand_id
1 'polypeptide(L)'
;MKPRSLARSFLLFLLLCTFTGQAQDRIETRLGYNYLDKFEFTDEWQYLTTDMYLLNAGQFSRVINELEQGTTKARRRDYINLESLFISAQLKNAKLFGQEPIVYPLYNFAFEPATDKKNYATRISDNIDAIRIIDKLPLASDERNIDATVEARLFTSDSREVFFNIIANQLTNISKLMTPQAAMLSLVGEFGHLIRNAAQRKEYKFSSTIRLYEGQNFDTRLHSVRVYIFVPSFAKLPALRTPRLTELLSNSPQGFERQKLEAALNYKDYPVLVVANYKSLYRMDALSGSDITSETIEKRRIRIEQAFTAGLVTEDAYKQEKLFVEFLRNFSDLKQNLNNYRLNYKNNSPEANAKTLFAVIQDYKRLKTLAYQRDREFSRNHSYQRIFKSEYNTILASADSYMESDFNLKNGKDMVNTLLDLDQETARSYTVAQREQYLNKLYSVELPNPEFLASTLEGEGISRHLNRLESAQYNDLYAREVIRLRELAPTEENIAFRNSLLEKANSTKCRSCREEVKQAARQFNLRLEEQQLQKEKSRLQELNGQVERKIITYLKQDDCIENAFKTQYPAESLPDYVQRLYEKKIELRKLIEELDTLSKTPPQDMKVDAVREHNQRLTGFLRRLDQGYADICAAEKNLCGCQ
;
A
#
# COMPACT_ATOMS: atom_id res chain seq x y z
N MET A 1 76.63 47.54 -37.85
CA MET A 1 76.10 46.40 -38.65
C MET A 1 74.74 46.79 -39.23
N LYS A 2 74.53 46.60 -40.54
CA LYS A 2 73.41 47.19 -41.30
C LYS A 2 72.05 46.54 -40.95
N PRO A 3 70.95 47.31 -40.82
CA PRO A 3 69.60 46.81 -40.48
C PRO A 3 68.95 45.94 -41.58
N ARG A 4 69.57 45.86 -42.76
CA ARG A 4 69.11 45.00 -43.87
C ARG A 4 69.38 43.50 -43.64
N SER A 5 70.26 43.13 -42.71
CA SER A 5 70.56 41.72 -42.39
C SER A 5 69.52 41.09 -41.47
N LEU A 6 69.12 41.81 -40.40
CA LEU A 6 68.10 41.31 -39.45
C LEU A 6 66.73 41.14 -40.09
N ALA A 7 66.30 42.07 -40.94
CA ALA A 7 65.01 41.97 -41.62
C ALA A 7 64.96 40.77 -42.59
N ARG A 8 66.08 40.43 -43.24
CA ARG A 8 66.16 39.24 -44.11
C ARG A 8 66.16 37.93 -43.32
N SER A 9 66.86 37.87 -42.18
CA SER A 9 66.82 36.69 -41.31
C SER A 9 65.46 36.49 -40.64
N PHE A 10 64.76 37.56 -40.28
CA PHE A 10 63.43 37.48 -39.68
C PHE A 10 62.35 37.07 -40.70
N LEU A 11 62.45 37.55 -41.95
CA LEU A 11 61.56 37.11 -43.04
C LEU A 11 61.80 35.65 -43.44
N LEU A 12 63.06 35.18 -43.41
CA LEU A 12 63.40 33.78 -43.67
C LEU A 12 62.88 32.86 -42.55
N PHE A 13 62.93 33.32 -41.29
CA PHE A 13 62.40 32.58 -40.13
C PHE A 13 60.86 32.50 -40.14
N LEU A 14 60.18 33.59 -40.53
CA LEU A 14 58.71 33.61 -40.72
C LEU A 14 58.24 32.73 -41.89
N LEU A 15 59.03 32.62 -42.97
CA LEU A 15 58.75 31.70 -44.09
C LEU A 15 59.08 30.23 -43.77
N LEU A 16 59.99 29.96 -42.83
CA LEU A 16 60.32 28.60 -42.38
C LEU A 16 59.36 28.10 -41.29
N CYS A 17 58.71 28.99 -40.51
CA CYS A 17 57.72 28.60 -39.50
C CYS A 17 56.32 28.26 -40.08
N THR A 18 56.04 28.53 -41.37
CA THR A 18 54.76 28.19 -41.99
C THR A 18 54.70 26.77 -42.61
N PHE A 19 55.74 25.95 -42.43
CA PHE A 19 55.83 24.61 -43.04
C PHE A 19 55.86 23.43 -42.05
N THR A 20 55.30 23.59 -40.84
CA THR A 20 55.01 22.46 -39.95
C THR A 20 53.51 22.29 -39.79
N GLY A 21 52.89 21.89 -40.89
CA GLY A 21 51.51 21.44 -40.97
C GLY A 21 51.38 20.48 -42.14
N GLN A 22 52.26 19.47 -42.23
CA GLN A 22 51.98 18.34 -43.11
C GLN A 22 50.76 17.62 -42.53
N ALA A 23 49.59 17.92 -43.09
CA ALA A 23 48.40 17.11 -42.91
C ALA A 23 48.78 15.69 -43.32
N GLN A 24 48.89 14.77 -42.36
CA GLN A 24 48.93 13.36 -42.67
C GLN A 24 47.58 13.00 -43.31
N ASP A 25 47.61 12.47 -44.53
CA ASP A 25 46.44 11.91 -45.17
C ASP A 25 45.91 10.77 -44.30
N ARG A 26 44.71 10.96 -43.76
CA ARG A 26 44.10 10.04 -42.80
C ARG A 26 42.63 9.82 -43.15
N ILE A 27 42.09 8.70 -42.70
CA ILE A 27 40.65 8.48 -42.72
C ILE A 27 40.04 9.40 -41.65
N GLU A 28 39.13 10.27 -42.07
CA GLU A 28 38.35 11.10 -41.16
C GLU A 28 36.95 10.52 -40.98
N THR A 29 36.55 10.38 -39.72
CA THR A 29 35.17 10.07 -39.34
C THR A 29 34.39 11.38 -39.25
N ARG A 30 33.47 11.62 -40.19
CA ARG A 30 32.66 12.86 -40.23
C ARG A 30 31.20 12.57 -39.91
N LEU A 31 30.57 13.42 -39.10
CA LEU A 31 29.14 13.33 -38.79
C LEU A 31 28.33 13.78 -40.02
N GLY A 32 27.58 12.86 -40.62
CA GLY A 32 26.72 13.15 -41.76
C GLY A 32 25.27 13.44 -41.37
N TYR A 33 24.78 12.84 -40.29
CA TYR A 33 23.40 13.03 -39.81
C TYR A 33 23.30 12.81 -38.30
N ASN A 34 22.41 13.56 -37.66
CA ASN A 34 22.10 13.47 -36.23
C ASN A 34 20.59 13.56 -36.04
N TYR A 35 20.03 12.59 -35.32
CA TYR A 35 18.63 12.52 -34.94
C TYR A 35 18.53 12.44 -33.42
N LEU A 36 17.60 13.22 -32.87
CA LEU A 36 17.19 13.16 -31.47
C LEU A 36 15.68 12.92 -31.46
N ASP A 37 15.23 11.90 -30.74
CA ASP A 37 13.81 11.59 -30.63
C ASP A 37 13.07 12.70 -29.89
N LYS A 38 11.82 12.98 -30.28
CA LYS A 38 11.01 14.03 -29.66
C LYS A 38 10.38 13.61 -28.34
N PHE A 39 10.50 12.34 -27.95
CA PHE A 39 9.96 11.84 -26.69
C PHE A 39 10.61 12.53 -25.48
N GLU A 40 9.79 12.96 -24.53
CA GLU A 40 10.24 13.56 -23.28
C GLU A 40 10.66 12.45 -22.31
N PHE A 41 11.97 12.17 -22.28
CA PHE A 41 12.56 11.25 -21.32
C PHE A 41 12.60 11.88 -19.93
N THR A 42 11.84 11.30 -19.01
CA THR A 42 11.82 11.60 -17.58
C THR A 42 12.84 10.76 -16.82
N ASP A 43 13.01 11.04 -15.52
CA ASP A 43 14.08 10.48 -14.68
C ASP A 43 14.01 8.95 -14.48
N GLU A 44 12.91 8.28 -14.85
CA GLU A 44 12.82 6.82 -14.78
C GLU A 44 13.52 6.08 -15.94
N TRP A 45 13.89 6.78 -17.01
CA TRP A 45 14.65 6.24 -18.16
C TRP A 45 16.16 6.24 -17.88
N GLN A 46 16.56 5.41 -16.91
CA GLN A 46 17.85 5.49 -16.24
C GLN A 46 18.96 4.68 -16.89
N TYR A 47 18.67 3.92 -17.95
CA TYR A 47 19.65 3.02 -18.56
C TYR A 47 19.89 3.36 -20.02
N LEU A 48 21.12 3.15 -20.50
CA LEU A 48 21.50 3.30 -21.90
C LEU A 48 21.90 1.96 -22.50
N THR A 49 21.40 1.71 -23.69
CA THR A 49 21.91 0.66 -24.59
C THR A 49 22.38 1.32 -25.89
N THR A 50 23.55 0.95 -26.39
CA THR A 50 24.11 1.50 -27.63
C THR A 50 24.40 0.40 -28.63
N ASP A 51 23.72 0.47 -29.78
CA ASP A 51 23.91 -0.42 -30.92
C ASP A 51 24.63 0.32 -32.06
N MET A 52 25.57 -0.36 -32.70
CA MET A 52 26.39 0.17 -33.79
C MET A 52 26.23 -0.69 -35.05
N TYR A 53 25.91 -0.05 -36.17
CA TYR A 53 25.68 -0.69 -37.45
C TYR A 53 26.71 -0.19 -38.45
N LEU A 54 27.60 -1.07 -38.92
CA LEU A 54 28.52 -0.75 -40.00
C LEU A 54 27.88 -1.13 -41.34
N LEU A 55 27.66 -0.13 -42.19
CA LEU A 55 27.07 -0.25 -43.52
C LEU A 55 28.12 0.05 -44.58
N ASN A 56 27.98 -0.57 -45.76
CA ASN A 56 28.88 -0.41 -46.90
C ASN A 56 30.37 -0.65 -46.55
N ALA A 57 30.66 -1.60 -45.66
CA ALA A 57 32.02 -1.86 -45.22
C ALA A 57 32.96 -2.15 -46.42
N GLY A 58 32.48 -2.82 -47.47
CA GLY A 58 33.23 -3.05 -48.72
C GLY A 58 33.81 -1.79 -49.38
N GLN A 59 33.24 -0.61 -49.12
CA GLN A 59 33.74 0.67 -49.66
C GLN A 59 35.00 1.18 -48.94
N PHE A 60 35.50 0.52 -47.89
CA PHE A 60 36.78 0.89 -47.28
C PHE A 60 37.94 0.73 -48.27
N SER A 61 37.86 -0.26 -49.18
CA SER A 61 38.81 -0.39 -50.28
C SER A 61 38.87 0.90 -51.12
N ARG A 62 37.74 1.53 -51.40
CA ARG A 62 37.69 2.81 -52.12
C ARG A 62 38.38 3.94 -51.33
N VAL A 63 38.03 4.10 -50.05
CA VAL A 63 38.62 5.14 -49.18
C VAL A 63 40.14 5.05 -49.15
N ILE A 64 40.67 3.83 -49.03
CA ILE A 64 42.11 3.58 -48.93
C ILE A 64 42.81 3.86 -50.26
N ASN A 65 42.24 3.37 -51.36
CA ASN A 65 42.81 3.63 -52.68
C ASN A 65 42.76 5.11 -53.06
N GLU A 66 41.72 5.84 -52.63
CA GLU A 66 41.66 7.31 -52.77
C GLU A 66 42.77 7.98 -51.93
N LEU A 67 42.99 7.58 -50.67
CA LEU A 67 44.09 8.10 -49.83
C LEU A 67 45.47 7.87 -50.46
N GLU A 68 45.71 6.68 -51.00
CA GLU A 68 46.97 6.34 -51.68
C GLU A 68 47.16 7.15 -52.98
N GLN A 69 46.09 7.39 -53.75
CA GLN A 69 46.14 8.10 -55.04
C GLN A 69 46.07 9.63 -54.93
N GLY A 70 45.50 10.15 -53.82
CA GLY A 70 45.13 11.55 -53.63
C GLY A 70 46.27 12.49 -53.26
N THR A 71 47.46 11.97 -52.95
CA THR A 71 48.65 12.82 -52.83
C THR A 71 49.06 13.32 -54.21
N THR A 72 49.33 14.62 -54.34
CA THR A 72 49.88 15.23 -55.56
C THR A 72 50.91 14.30 -56.21
N LYS A 73 50.84 14.16 -57.54
CA LYS A 73 51.62 13.25 -58.44
C LYS A 73 53.14 13.06 -58.15
N ALA A 74 53.72 13.80 -57.22
CA ALA A 74 55.12 13.76 -56.81
C ALA A 74 55.49 12.74 -55.70
N ARG A 75 54.54 12.05 -55.04
CA ARG A 75 54.86 10.95 -54.09
C ARG A 75 54.49 9.57 -54.63
N ARG A 76 55.03 9.20 -55.79
CA ARG A 76 55.18 7.79 -56.19
C ARG A 76 56.49 7.25 -55.61
N ARG A 77 56.60 7.08 -54.30
CA ARG A 77 57.65 6.25 -53.69
C ARG A 77 57.10 5.55 -52.46
N ASP A 78 57.33 4.24 -52.49
CA ASP A 78 57.07 3.22 -51.48
C ASP A 78 55.59 2.87 -51.27
N TYR A 79 55.19 1.72 -51.81
CA TYR A 79 53.95 1.06 -51.42
C TYR A 79 53.98 0.92 -49.91
N ILE A 80 53.12 1.66 -49.23
CA ILE A 80 52.98 1.55 -47.80
C ILE A 80 52.45 0.13 -47.55
N ASN A 81 53.21 -0.73 -46.86
CA ASN A 81 52.81 -2.09 -46.51
C ASN A 81 51.68 -2.03 -45.47
N LEU A 82 50.48 -1.67 -45.91
CA LEU A 82 49.26 -1.62 -45.11
C LEU A 82 48.92 -3.04 -44.67
N GLU A 83 48.83 -3.27 -43.36
CA GLU A 83 48.48 -4.56 -42.78
C GLU A 83 47.02 -4.61 -42.33
N SER A 84 46.49 -3.55 -41.69
CA SER A 84 45.10 -3.54 -41.24
C SER A 84 44.45 -2.16 -41.10
N LEU A 85 43.12 -2.15 -41.13
CA LEU A 85 42.25 -1.03 -40.78
C LEU A 85 41.58 -1.33 -39.44
N PHE A 86 41.92 -0.54 -38.43
CA PHE A 86 41.34 -0.64 -37.09
C PHE A 86 40.27 0.42 -36.90
N ILE A 87 39.08 0.01 -36.47
CA ILE A 87 37.99 0.90 -36.09
C ILE A 87 37.75 0.74 -34.59
N SER A 88 37.78 1.84 -33.87
CA SER A 88 37.48 1.88 -32.44
C SER A 88 36.40 2.90 -32.12
N ALA A 89 35.70 2.69 -31.02
CA ALA A 89 34.80 3.67 -30.44
C ALA A 89 35.20 3.95 -28.99
N GLN A 90 35.04 5.19 -28.58
CA GLN A 90 35.20 5.60 -27.19
C GLN A 90 33.95 6.36 -26.78
N LEU A 91 33.36 5.98 -25.66
CA LEU A 91 32.19 6.66 -25.13
C LEU A 91 32.62 7.88 -24.34
N LYS A 92 32.04 9.04 -24.66
CA LYS A 92 32.20 10.25 -23.86
C LYS A 92 31.32 10.15 -22.61
N ASN A 93 31.85 10.63 -21.49
CA ASN A 93 31.15 10.76 -20.20
C ASN A 93 30.76 9.44 -19.49
N ALA A 94 31.10 8.26 -19.99
CA ALA A 94 30.82 7.01 -19.27
C ALA A 94 31.76 6.82 -18.04
N LYS A 95 31.41 7.39 -16.89
CA LYS A 95 32.22 7.35 -15.64
C LYS A 95 32.17 6.02 -14.87
N LEU A 96 31.38 5.05 -15.33
CA LEU A 96 31.13 3.77 -14.63
C LEU A 96 32.35 2.84 -14.57
N PHE A 97 33.42 3.21 -15.25
CA PHE A 97 34.60 2.39 -15.44
C PHE A 97 35.89 3.04 -14.90
N GLY A 98 35.74 4.06 -14.07
CA GLY A 98 36.84 4.89 -13.56
C GLY A 98 36.92 6.25 -14.27
N GLN A 99 38.02 6.99 -14.03
CA GLN A 99 38.24 8.30 -14.66
C GLN A 99 38.82 8.19 -16.09
N GLU A 100 39.40 7.04 -16.44
CA GLU A 100 40.02 6.83 -17.75
C GLU A 100 38.98 6.35 -18.77
N PRO A 101 38.96 6.90 -19.99
CA PRO A 101 37.99 6.50 -21.01
C PRO A 101 38.29 5.10 -21.54
N ILE A 102 37.22 4.32 -21.73
CA ILE A 102 37.30 3.02 -22.39
C ILE A 102 37.28 3.20 -23.92
N VAL A 103 38.19 2.50 -24.58
CA VAL A 103 38.20 2.32 -26.03
C VAL A 103 37.71 0.91 -26.38
N TYR A 104 36.60 0.82 -27.10
CA TYR A 104 36.04 -0.42 -27.63
C TYR A 104 36.67 -0.73 -29.00
N PRO A 105 37.36 -1.87 -29.17
CA PRO A 105 37.87 -2.29 -30.47
C PRO A 105 36.71 -2.85 -31.31
N LEU A 106 36.15 -2.09 -32.25
CA LEU A 106 34.96 -2.51 -32.99
C LEU A 106 35.29 -3.50 -34.11
N TYR A 107 36.27 -3.14 -34.93
CA TYR A 107 36.69 -3.92 -36.10
C TYR A 107 38.20 -3.82 -36.31
N ASN A 108 38.80 -4.88 -36.85
CA ASN A 108 40.14 -4.84 -37.42
C ASN A 108 40.13 -5.63 -38.74
N PHE A 109 40.09 -4.94 -39.86
CA PHE A 109 40.08 -5.56 -41.19
C PHE A 109 41.51 -5.79 -41.67
N ALA A 110 41.83 -7.02 -42.01
CA ALA A 110 43.12 -7.34 -42.62
C ALA A 110 43.10 -6.98 -44.12
N PHE A 111 44.21 -6.46 -44.62
CA PHE A 111 44.38 -6.19 -46.04
C PHE A 111 45.05 -7.35 -46.77
N GLU A 112 44.65 -7.54 -48.02
CA GLU A 112 45.45 -8.34 -48.95
C GLU A 112 46.59 -7.50 -49.53
N PRO A 113 47.82 -8.03 -49.61
CA PRO A 113 48.92 -7.35 -50.28
C PRO A 113 48.52 -7.02 -51.72
N ALA A 114 48.81 -5.81 -52.17
CA ALA A 114 48.62 -5.40 -53.55
C ALA A 114 49.48 -6.29 -54.47
N THR A 115 48.84 -7.24 -55.15
CA THR A 115 49.52 -8.05 -56.19
C THR A 115 49.50 -7.28 -57.51
N ASP A 116 50.68 -7.05 -58.07
CA ASP A 116 50.92 -6.43 -59.38
C ASP A 116 50.15 -5.13 -59.69
N LYS A 117 50.52 -4.04 -59.00
CA LYS A 117 50.06 -2.65 -59.29
C LYS A 117 48.53 -2.49 -59.30
N LYS A 118 47.79 -3.33 -58.58
CA LYS A 118 46.34 -3.17 -58.41
C LYS A 118 46.01 -2.87 -56.95
N ASN A 119 45.10 -1.90 -56.83
CA ASN A 119 44.36 -1.42 -55.67
C ASN A 119 44.32 -2.37 -54.46
N TYR A 120 44.48 -1.83 -53.25
CA TYR A 120 44.26 -2.57 -52.00
C TYR A 120 42.82 -3.08 -51.93
N ALA A 121 42.67 -4.32 -51.47
CA ALA A 121 41.39 -4.96 -51.18
C ALA A 121 41.29 -5.31 -49.69
N THR A 122 40.15 -5.01 -49.09
CA THR A 122 39.81 -5.34 -47.71
C THR A 122 39.11 -6.70 -47.62
N ARG A 123 39.59 -7.62 -46.77
CA ARG A 123 38.82 -8.83 -46.42
C ARG A 123 37.74 -8.46 -45.42
N ILE A 124 36.51 -8.32 -45.90
CA ILE A 124 35.36 -7.95 -45.07
C ILE A 124 34.30 -9.04 -45.22
N SER A 125 33.92 -9.65 -44.10
CA SER A 125 32.73 -10.49 -44.06
C SER A 125 31.54 -9.67 -43.57
N ASP A 126 30.44 -9.61 -44.32
CA ASP A 126 29.36 -8.64 -44.06
C ASP A 126 28.13 -9.23 -43.36
N ASN A 127 28.36 -10.02 -42.31
CA ASN A 127 27.31 -10.86 -41.69
C ASN A 127 26.87 -10.42 -40.28
N ILE A 128 27.30 -9.25 -39.78
CA ILE A 128 26.86 -8.77 -38.45
C ILE A 128 25.73 -7.78 -38.60
N ASP A 129 24.60 -8.03 -37.94
CA ASP A 129 23.46 -7.11 -37.92
C ASP A 129 23.75 -5.84 -37.14
N ALA A 130 24.19 -5.96 -35.88
CA ALA A 130 24.61 -4.84 -35.04
C ALA A 130 25.64 -5.27 -33.99
N ILE A 131 26.54 -4.36 -33.62
CA ILE A 131 27.42 -4.49 -32.47
C ILE A 131 26.81 -3.73 -31.29
N ARG A 132 26.40 -4.44 -30.24
CA ARG A 132 25.98 -3.82 -28.98
C ARG A 132 27.19 -3.65 -28.06
N ILE A 133 27.76 -2.45 -28.04
CA ILE A 133 28.94 -2.17 -27.23
C ILE A 133 28.62 -2.05 -25.74
N ILE A 134 27.39 -1.65 -25.41
CA ILE A 134 26.90 -1.49 -24.04
C ILE A 134 25.42 -1.85 -24.00
N ASP A 135 25.03 -2.64 -23.01
CA ASP A 135 23.64 -2.93 -22.68
C ASP A 135 23.33 -2.51 -21.23
N LYS A 136 22.35 -1.62 -21.09
CA LYS A 136 21.75 -1.15 -19.83
C LYS A 136 22.76 -0.48 -18.87
N LEU A 137 23.53 0.47 -19.39
CA LEU A 137 24.42 1.32 -18.59
C LEU A 137 23.62 2.36 -17.81
N PRO A 138 23.74 2.42 -16.47
CA PRO A 138 23.12 3.46 -15.66
C PRO A 138 23.56 4.85 -16.13
N LEU A 139 22.63 5.78 -16.21
CA LEU A 139 22.89 7.17 -16.54
C LEU A 139 22.92 7.99 -15.26
N ALA A 140 23.95 8.82 -15.11
CA ALA A 140 23.90 9.91 -14.13
C ALA A 140 22.85 10.94 -14.57
N SER A 141 22.18 11.58 -13.60
CA SER A 141 21.10 12.57 -13.81
C SER A 141 21.47 13.69 -14.79
N ASP A 142 22.75 14.02 -14.89
CA ASP A 142 23.29 15.11 -15.70
C ASP A 142 23.68 14.68 -17.13
N GLU A 143 23.73 13.37 -17.40
CA GLU A 143 24.18 12.82 -18.70
C GLU A 143 23.01 12.65 -19.66
N ARG A 144 22.49 13.78 -20.13
CA ARG A 144 21.36 13.82 -21.08
C ARG A 144 21.74 13.30 -22.47
N ASN A 145 23.03 13.34 -22.82
CA ASN A 145 23.54 12.93 -24.12
C ASN A 145 24.81 12.09 -23.95
N ILE A 146 24.76 10.85 -24.43
CA ILE A 146 25.95 10.03 -24.61
C ILE A 146 26.36 10.07 -26.08
N ASP A 147 27.62 10.41 -26.27
CA ASP A 147 28.26 10.54 -27.56
C ASP A 147 29.41 9.56 -27.64
N ALA A 148 29.62 8.96 -28.82
CA ALA A 148 30.74 8.08 -29.08
C ALA A 148 31.69 8.80 -30.05
N THR A 149 32.96 8.91 -29.69
CA THR A 149 34.03 9.22 -30.66
C THR A 149 34.41 7.94 -31.37
N VAL A 150 34.24 7.91 -32.69
CA VAL A 150 34.58 6.76 -33.53
C VAL A 150 35.79 7.13 -34.37
N GLU A 151 36.83 6.31 -34.31
CA GLU A 151 38.07 6.53 -35.04
C GLU A 151 38.38 5.34 -35.94
N ALA A 152 38.85 5.64 -37.15
CA ALA A 152 39.38 4.66 -38.09
C ALA A 152 40.87 4.95 -38.32
N ARG A 153 41.73 3.98 -38.05
CA ARG A 153 43.19 4.10 -38.16
C ARG A 153 43.76 3.01 -39.06
N LEU A 154 44.64 3.41 -39.97
CA LEU A 154 45.39 2.49 -40.82
C LEU A 154 46.70 2.12 -40.14
N PHE A 155 47.02 0.82 -40.13
CA PHE A 155 48.27 0.29 -39.59
C PHE A 155 49.10 -0.33 -40.72
N THR A 156 50.35 0.09 -40.79
CA THR A 156 51.42 -0.49 -41.60
C THR A 156 52.19 -1.54 -40.79
N SER A 157 52.98 -2.38 -41.47
CA SER A 157 53.90 -3.34 -40.83
C SER A 157 54.78 -2.71 -39.76
N ASP A 158 55.19 -1.46 -39.97
CA ASP A 158 56.14 -0.74 -39.12
C ASP A 158 55.45 -0.03 -37.93
N SER A 159 54.12 0.07 -37.97
CA SER A 159 53.29 0.70 -36.92
C SER A 159 52.66 -0.30 -35.95
N ARG A 160 53.06 -1.57 -36.01
CA ARG A 160 52.51 -2.65 -35.19
C ARG A 160 52.70 -2.41 -33.68
N GLU A 161 53.78 -1.76 -33.29
CA GLU A 161 54.00 -1.34 -31.89
C GLU A 161 52.94 -0.33 -31.42
N VAL A 162 52.54 0.61 -32.27
CA VAL A 162 51.49 1.60 -31.95
C VAL A 162 50.15 0.89 -31.73
N PHE A 163 49.83 -0.10 -32.56
CA PHE A 163 48.63 -0.93 -32.40
C PHE A 163 48.62 -1.67 -31.06
N PHE A 164 49.71 -2.35 -30.70
CA PHE A 164 49.79 -3.06 -29.41
C PHE A 164 49.85 -2.12 -28.21
N ASN A 165 50.44 -0.93 -28.34
CA ASN A 165 50.45 0.08 -27.27
C ASN A 165 49.03 0.56 -26.93
N ILE A 166 48.13 0.69 -27.92
CA ILE A 166 46.72 1.03 -27.65
C ILE A 166 46.07 -0.06 -26.78
N ILE A 167 46.31 -1.33 -27.11
CA ILE A 167 45.75 -2.48 -26.38
C ILE A 167 46.35 -2.55 -24.97
N ALA A 168 47.68 -2.44 -24.85
CA ALA A 168 48.39 -2.50 -23.59
C ALA A 168 47.92 -1.41 -22.63
N ASN A 169 47.78 -0.17 -23.10
CA ASN A 169 47.26 0.94 -22.29
C ASN A 169 45.86 0.63 -21.73
N GLN A 170 44.96 0.10 -22.56
CA GLN A 170 43.60 -0.26 -22.11
C GLN A 170 43.62 -1.39 -21.05
N LEU A 171 44.42 -2.43 -21.25
CA LEU A 171 44.57 -3.52 -20.28
C LEU A 171 45.19 -3.04 -18.96
N THR A 172 46.22 -2.20 -19.03
CA THR A 172 46.84 -1.59 -17.84
C THR A 172 45.84 -0.72 -17.09
N ASN A 173 45.01 0.05 -17.80
CA ASN A 173 43.99 0.88 -17.17
C ASN A 173 42.90 0.06 -16.48
N ILE A 174 42.43 -1.02 -17.10
CA ILE A 174 41.49 -1.96 -16.47
C ILE A 174 42.12 -2.60 -15.22
N SER A 175 43.41 -2.93 -15.26
CA SER A 175 44.11 -3.56 -14.12
C SER A 175 44.26 -2.67 -12.88
N LYS A 176 44.18 -1.34 -13.03
CA LYS A 176 44.25 -0.39 -11.91
C LYS A 176 42.94 -0.31 -11.10
N LEU A 177 41.85 -0.89 -11.58
CA LEU A 177 40.56 -0.89 -10.88
C LEU A 177 40.58 -1.91 -9.73
N MET A 178 40.26 -1.47 -8.50
CA MET A 178 40.26 -2.35 -7.33
C MET A 178 39.22 -3.48 -7.40
N THR A 179 38.11 -3.26 -8.13
CA THR A 179 37.01 -4.22 -8.29
C THR A 179 36.50 -4.20 -9.73
N PRO A 180 37.14 -4.93 -10.67
CA PRO A 180 36.71 -4.96 -12.07
C PRO A 180 35.33 -5.64 -12.20
N GLN A 181 34.39 -4.94 -12.83
CA GLN A 181 33.06 -5.49 -13.14
C GLN A 181 33.14 -6.61 -14.20
N ALA A 182 32.17 -7.53 -14.24
CA ALA A 182 32.11 -8.60 -15.26
C ALA A 182 32.14 -8.06 -16.71
N ALA A 183 31.54 -6.89 -16.92
CA ALA A 183 31.63 -6.10 -18.14
C ALA A 183 33.07 -5.81 -18.59
N MET A 184 33.95 -5.46 -17.65
CA MET A 184 35.36 -5.16 -17.92
C MET A 184 36.15 -6.41 -18.27
N LEU A 185 35.85 -7.53 -17.60
CA LEU A 185 36.47 -8.82 -17.92
C LEU A 185 36.09 -9.29 -19.33
N SER A 186 34.85 -9.02 -19.76
CA SER A 186 34.41 -9.30 -21.14
C SER A 186 35.21 -8.47 -22.15
N LEU A 187 35.46 -7.19 -21.85
CA LEU A 187 36.29 -6.33 -22.67
C LEU A 187 37.76 -6.79 -22.73
N VAL A 188 38.33 -7.27 -21.63
CA VAL A 188 39.66 -7.92 -21.62
C VAL A 188 39.69 -9.13 -22.55
N GLY A 189 38.63 -9.96 -22.54
CA GLY A 189 38.46 -11.07 -23.48
C GLY A 189 38.45 -10.63 -24.95
N GLU A 190 37.74 -9.54 -25.26
CA GLU A 190 37.69 -8.95 -26.60
C GLU A 190 39.05 -8.42 -27.08
N PHE A 191 39.83 -7.76 -26.20
CA PHE A 191 41.22 -7.41 -26.52
C PHE A 191 42.08 -8.65 -26.78
N GLY A 192 41.91 -9.73 -26.02
CA GLY A 192 42.59 -11.00 -26.29
C GLY A 192 42.24 -11.59 -27.65
N HIS A 193 40.96 -11.53 -28.05
CA HIS A 193 40.50 -11.95 -29.37
C HIS A 193 41.07 -11.08 -30.49
N LEU A 194 41.15 -9.76 -30.29
CA LEU A 194 41.78 -8.83 -31.21
C LEU A 194 43.26 -9.18 -31.45
N ILE A 195 44.03 -9.40 -30.38
CA ILE A 195 45.46 -9.79 -30.47
C ILE A 195 45.61 -11.09 -31.26
N ARG A 196 44.79 -12.10 -30.94
CA ARG A 196 44.83 -13.41 -31.60
C ARG A 196 44.55 -13.31 -33.10
N ASN A 197 43.51 -12.55 -33.49
CA ASN A 197 43.14 -12.40 -34.89
C ASN A 197 44.13 -11.55 -35.66
N ALA A 198 44.66 -10.48 -35.05
CA ALA A 198 45.73 -9.67 -35.62
C ALA A 198 47.00 -10.50 -35.87
N ALA A 199 47.41 -11.36 -34.93
CA ALA A 199 48.54 -12.26 -35.10
C ALA A 199 48.36 -13.26 -36.26
N GLN A 200 47.12 -13.69 -36.51
CA GLN A 200 46.77 -14.59 -37.62
C GLN A 200 46.46 -13.87 -38.94
N ARG A 201 46.57 -12.53 -38.99
CA ARG A 201 46.14 -11.70 -40.15
C ARG A 201 44.70 -11.99 -40.60
N LYS A 202 43.82 -12.22 -39.62
CA LYS A 202 42.39 -12.43 -39.83
C LYS A 202 41.61 -11.20 -39.43
N GLU A 203 40.44 -11.05 -40.01
CA GLU A 203 39.45 -10.07 -39.60
C GLU A 203 39.06 -10.29 -38.13
N TYR A 204 39.03 -9.20 -37.36
CA TYR A 204 38.43 -9.18 -36.03
C TYR A 204 37.20 -8.30 -36.03
N LYS A 205 36.21 -8.73 -35.25
CA LYS A 205 34.96 -8.03 -35.02
C LYS A 205 34.60 -8.20 -33.55
N PHE A 206 34.16 -7.11 -32.93
CA PHE A 206 33.64 -7.16 -31.59
C PHE A 206 32.37 -8.02 -31.56
N SER A 207 32.34 -9.01 -30.66
CA SER A 207 31.26 -10.00 -30.60
C SER A 207 30.57 -10.08 -29.23
N SER A 208 31.23 -9.60 -28.18
CA SER A 208 30.71 -9.63 -26.82
C SER A 208 29.78 -8.45 -26.57
N THR A 209 28.52 -8.72 -26.24
CA THR A 209 27.68 -7.67 -25.65
C THR A 209 28.11 -7.44 -24.20
N ILE A 210 28.50 -6.22 -23.85
CA ILE A 210 28.78 -5.87 -22.47
C ILE A 210 27.43 -5.64 -21.76
N ARG A 211 26.95 -6.68 -21.06
CA ARG A 211 25.72 -6.65 -20.28
C ARG A 211 26.03 -6.33 -18.83
N LEU A 212 25.42 -5.26 -18.32
CA LEU A 212 25.51 -4.90 -16.90
C LEU A 212 24.36 -5.49 -16.07
N TYR A 213 23.28 -5.89 -16.73
CA TYR A 213 22.10 -6.51 -16.11
C TYR A 213 21.69 -7.78 -16.86
N GLU A 214 21.83 -8.93 -16.21
CA GLU A 214 21.27 -10.21 -16.66
C GLU A 214 19.84 -10.39 -16.13
N GLY A 215 18.94 -10.91 -16.97
CA GLY A 215 17.64 -11.46 -16.51
C GLY A 215 16.43 -10.52 -16.46
N GLN A 216 16.55 -9.23 -16.76
CA GLN A 216 15.43 -8.29 -16.73
C GLN A 216 14.99 -7.81 -18.12
N ASN A 217 13.68 -7.85 -18.37
CA ASN A 217 13.03 -7.22 -19.53
C ASN A 217 12.90 -5.72 -19.24
N PHE A 218 13.60 -4.89 -20.00
CA PHE A 218 13.47 -3.44 -19.91
C PHE A 218 12.62 -2.95 -21.08
N ASP A 219 11.74 -1.99 -20.82
CA ASP A 219 11.12 -1.24 -21.91
C ASP A 219 12.20 -0.31 -22.48
N THR A 220 12.62 -0.55 -23.71
CA THR A 220 13.63 0.24 -24.41
C THR A 220 12.96 1.26 -25.32
N ARG A 221 13.57 2.43 -25.51
CA ARG A 221 13.10 3.40 -26.49
C ARG A 221 14.28 4.14 -27.13
N LEU A 222 14.21 4.30 -28.44
CA LEU A 222 15.19 5.03 -29.23
C LEU A 222 15.29 6.48 -28.73
N HIS A 223 16.49 6.90 -28.39
CA HIS A 223 16.79 8.24 -27.89
C HIS A 223 17.47 9.09 -28.96
N SER A 224 18.54 8.57 -29.55
CA SER A 224 19.28 9.31 -30.58
C SER A 224 19.96 8.39 -31.58
N VAL A 225 20.17 8.91 -32.80
CA VAL A 225 20.90 8.22 -33.86
C VAL A 225 21.91 9.17 -34.50
N ARG A 226 23.16 8.74 -34.57
CA ARG A 226 24.24 9.47 -35.26
C ARG A 226 24.80 8.63 -36.39
N VAL A 227 24.96 9.26 -37.55
CA VAL A 227 25.50 8.61 -38.74
C VAL A 227 26.85 9.22 -39.04
N TYR A 228 27.89 8.40 -38.92
CA TYR A 228 29.26 8.74 -39.21
C TYR A 228 29.67 8.16 -40.56
N ILE A 229 30.33 8.96 -41.39
CA ILE A 229 30.85 8.55 -42.69
C ILE A 229 32.37 8.56 -42.63
N PHE A 230 33.00 7.49 -43.10
CA PHE A 230 34.45 7.39 -43.20
C PHE A 230 34.90 7.86 -44.57
N VAL A 231 35.65 8.96 -44.63
CA VAL A 231 36.11 9.55 -45.88
C VAL A 231 37.60 9.91 -45.80
N PRO A 232 38.31 9.99 -46.93
CA PRO A 232 39.64 10.61 -46.95
C PRO A 232 39.59 12.05 -46.43
N SER A 233 40.64 12.50 -45.73
CA SER A 233 40.74 13.86 -45.18
C SER A 233 40.47 14.98 -46.20
N PHE A 234 40.80 14.76 -47.47
CA PHE A 234 40.59 15.74 -48.56
C PHE A 234 39.26 15.58 -49.32
N ALA A 235 38.48 14.50 -49.09
CA ALA A 235 37.25 14.25 -49.83
C ALA A 235 36.13 15.19 -49.37
N LYS A 236 35.26 15.64 -50.30
CA LYS A 236 34.02 16.35 -49.95
C LYS A 236 32.97 15.35 -49.54
N LEU A 237 32.26 15.63 -48.44
CA LEU A 237 31.19 14.75 -47.94
C LEU A 237 29.99 14.77 -48.92
N PRO A 238 29.59 13.63 -49.51
CA PRO A 238 28.36 13.56 -50.28
C PRO A 238 27.14 13.77 -49.37
N ALA A 239 26.08 14.41 -49.89
CA ALA A 239 24.88 14.69 -49.11
C ALA A 239 24.10 13.40 -48.81
N LEU A 240 23.78 13.17 -47.54
CA LEU A 240 22.89 12.08 -47.13
C LEU A 240 21.43 12.43 -47.43
N ARG A 241 20.66 11.47 -47.96
CA ARG A 241 19.21 11.62 -48.12
C ARG A 241 18.53 11.32 -46.78
N THR A 242 18.23 12.36 -46.02
CA THR A 242 17.71 12.25 -44.65
C THR A 242 16.21 11.97 -44.50
N PRO A 243 15.27 12.35 -45.42
CA PRO A 243 13.84 12.26 -45.13
C PRO A 243 13.32 10.86 -44.80
N ARG A 244 13.71 9.85 -45.58
CA ARG A 244 13.32 8.44 -45.35
C ARG A 244 13.93 7.88 -44.08
N LEU A 245 15.16 8.28 -43.76
CA LEU A 245 15.81 7.91 -42.51
C LEU A 245 15.05 8.51 -41.32
N THR A 246 14.73 9.80 -41.37
CA THR A 246 13.95 10.46 -40.31
C THR A 246 12.60 9.78 -40.09
N GLU A 247 11.89 9.41 -41.17
CA GLU A 247 10.62 8.69 -41.11
C GLU A 247 10.76 7.30 -40.46
N LEU A 248 11.76 6.52 -40.85
CA LEU A 248 12.04 5.22 -40.23
C LEU A 248 12.29 5.37 -38.72
N LEU A 249 13.13 6.33 -38.33
CA LEU A 249 13.52 6.55 -36.94
C LEU A 249 12.33 7.01 -36.09
N SER A 250 11.47 7.89 -36.60
CA SER A 250 10.27 8.33 -35.88
C SER A 250 9.22 7.22 -35.72
N ASN A 251 9.14 6.30 -36.69
CA ASN A 251 8.14 5.23 -36.68
C ASN A 251 8.63 3.95 -35.99
N SER A 252 9.92 3.87 -35.63
CA SER A 252 10.54 2.68 -35.03
C SER A 252 11.14 2.97 -33.65
N PRO A 253 10.32 3.40 -32.66
CA PRO A 253 10.82 3.81 -31.35
C PRO A 253 11.41 2.64 -30.55
N GLN A 254 11.11 1.39 -30.90
CA GLN A 254 11.64 0.19 -30.24
C GLN A 254 12.93 -0.34 -30.88
N GLY A 255 13.45 0.35 -31.90
CA GLY A 255 14.61 -0.08 -32.68
C GLY A 255 14.24 -0.56 -34.08
N PHE A 256 15.28 -0.87 -34.86
CA PHE A 256 15.17 -1.19 -36.28
C PHE A 256 16.20 -2.25 -36.70
N GLU A 257 15.84 -2.99 -37.75
CA GLU A 257 16.72 -3.97 -38.38
C GLU A 257 17.75 -3.29 -39.29
N ARG A 258 18.93 -3.89 -39.42
CA ARG A 258 20.02 -3.42 -40.29
C ARG A 258 19.55 -3.16 -41.73
N GLN A 259 18.76 -4.09 -42.30
CA GLN A 259 18.29 -3.98 -43.68
C GLN A 259 17.36 -2.77 -43.91
N LYS A 260 16.47 -2.48 -42.94
CA LYS A 260 15.58 -1.32 -43.00
C LYS A 260 16.37 -0.02 -42.91
N LEU A 261 17.38 0.01 -42.05
CA LEU A 261 18.29 1.14 -41.90
C LEU A 261 19.09 1.40 -43.19
N GLU A 262 19.65 0.34 -43.79
CA GLU A 262 20.40 0.42 -45.05
C GLU A 262 19.51 0.91 -46.20
N ALA A 263 18.29 0.39 -46.32
CA ALA A 263 17.32 0.82 -47.33
C ALA A 263 16.88 2.29 -47.15
N ALA A 264 16.71 2.74 -45.90
CA ALA A 264 16.31 4.11 -45.59
C ALA A 264 17.44 5.13 -45.84
N LEU A 265 18.70 4.75 -45.52
CA LEU A 265 19.88 5.57 -45.78
C LEU A 265 20.18 5.68 -47.28
N ASN A 266 20.09 4.55 -48.01
CA ASN A 266 20.38 4.41 -49.44
C ASN A 266 21.65 5.17 -49.88
N TYR A 267 22.70 5.04 -49.08
CA TYR A 267 24.01 5.65 -49.32
C TYR A 267 24.96 4.56 -49.77
N LYS A 268 25.78 4.81 -50.79
CA LYS A 268 26.70 3.80 -51.36
C LYS A 268 28.13 4.31 -51.59
N ASP A 269 28.36 5.61 -51.40
CA ASP A 269 29.62 6.24 -51.82
C ASP A 269 30.80 5.85 -50.92
N TYR A 270 30.56 5.79 -49.62
CA TYR A 270 31.58 5.54 -48.60
C TYR A 270 31.02 4.63 -47.47
N PRO A 271 31.89 4.01 -46.66
CA PRO A 271 31.48 3.27 -45.47
C PRO A 271 30.80 4.18 -44.45
N VAL A 272 29.78 3.64 -43.77
CA VAL A 272 28.97 4.39 -42.82
C VAL A 272 28.84 3.61 -41.52
N LEU A 273 29.08 4.25 -40.39
CA LEU A 273 28.75 3.71 -39.07
C LEU A 273 27.55 4.47 -38.50
N VAL A 274 26.46 3.75 -38.23
CA VAL A 274 25.31 4.29 -37.53
C VAL A 274 25.38 3.89 -36.06
N VAL A 275 25.32 4.87 -35.17
CA VAL A 275 25.28 4.68 -33.71
C VAL A 275 23.87 5.01 -33.24
N ALA A 276 23.16 4.01 -32.74
CA ALA A 276 21.82 4.12 -32.20
C ALA A 276 21.87 3.98 -30.67
N ASN A 277 21.38 5.00 -29.97
CA ASN A 277 21.28 5.02 -28.52
C ASN A 277 19.83 4.82 -28.10
N TYR A 278 19.61 3.90 -27.17
CA TYR A 278 18.33 3.60 -26.57
C TYR A 278 18.39 3.94 -25.09
N LYS A 279 17.32 4.53 -24.56
CA LYS A 279 17.11 4.60 -23.12
C LYS A 279 16.19 3.46 -22.69
N SER A 280 16.42 2.93 -21.50
CA SER A 280 15.62 1.85 -20.93
C SER A 280 15.06 2.23 -19.57
N LEU A 281 13.82 1.82 -19.33
CA LEU A 281 13.06 2.08 -18.11
C LEU A 281 13.46 1.11 -17.00
N TYR A 282 13.74 1.62 -15.80
CA TYR A 282 13.92 0.76 -14.62
C TYR A 282 12.67 -0.10 -14.38
N ARG A 283 12.84 -1.41 -14.18
CA ARG A 283 11.75 -2.29 -13.78
C ARG A 283 12.11 -3.07 -12.53
N MET A 284 11.16 -3.11 -11.62
CA MET A 284 11.19 -3.95 -10.44
C MET A 284 10.90 -5.40 -10.83
N ASP A 285 11.53 -6.34 -10.13
CA ASP A 285 11.11 -7.74 -10.21
C ASP A 285 9.72 -7.85 -9.56
N ALA A 286 8.70 -8.16 -10.36
CA ALA A 286 7.34 -8.34 -9.87
C ALA A 286 7.28 -9.54 -8.92
N LEU A 287 6.70 -9.34 -7.74
CA LEU A 287 6.48 -10.40 -6.75
C LEU A 287 4.98 -10.57 -6.54
N SER A 288 4.49 -11.80 -6.69
CA SER A 288 3.12 -12.11 -6.29
C SER A 288 3.04 -12.29 -4.76
N GLY A 289 1.85 -12.11 -4.19
CA GLY A 289 1.63 -12.26 -2.74
C GLY A 289 2.03 -13.63 -2.16
N SER A 290 2.04 -14.69 -2.98
CA SER A 290 2.51 -16.03 -2.59
C SER A 290 4.02 -16.12 -2.52
N ASP A 291 4.73 -15.44 -3.42
CA ASP A 291 6.19 -15.53 -3.56
C ASP A 291 6.93 -14.78 -2.45
N ILE A 292 6.25 -13.90 -1.73
CA ILE A 292 6.85 -13.11 -0.66
C ILE A 292 7.06 -13.97 0.59
N THR A 293 8.34 -14.24 0.87
CA THR A 293 8.87 -14.89 2.07
C THR A 293 10.07 -14.09 2.61
N SER A 294 10.44 -14.30 3.88
CA SER A 294 11.62 -13.65 4.48
C SER A 294 12.90 -13.87 3.65
N GLU A 295 13.07 -15.05 3.05
CA GLU A 295 14.21 -15.37 2.20
C GLU A 295 14.21 -14.55 0.89
N THR A 296 13.07 -14.46 0.21
CA THR A 296 12.96 -13.67 -1.03
C THR A 296 13.15 -12.17 -0.80
N ILE A 297 12.65 -11.65 0.32
CA ILE A 297 12.84 -10.25 0.74
C ILE A 297 14.33 -9.98 0.97
N GLU A 298 15.02 -10.89 1.66
CA GLU A 298 16.43 -10.72 1.98
C GLU A 298 17.33 -10.85 0.75
N LYS A 299 17.03 -11.80 -0.15
CA LYS A 299 17.67 -11.91 -1.47
C LYS A 299 17.50 -10.63 -2.28
N ARG A 300 16.31 -10.02 -2.27
CA ARG A 300 16.04 -8.73 -2.93
C ARG A 300 16.88 -7.61 -2.32
N ARG A 301 16.89 -7.49 -0.98
CA ARG A 301 17.70 -6.49 -0.26
C ARG A 301 19.18 -6.55 -0.65
N ILE A 302 19.79 -7.74 -0.58
CA ILE A 302 21.19 -7.95 -0.91
C ILE A 302 21.47 -7.58 -2.38
N ARG A 303 20.60 -8.02 -3.30
CA ARG A 303 20.73 -7.70 -4.73
C ARG A 303 20.73 -6.19 -4.99
N ILE A 304 19.81 -5.46 -4.37
CA ILE A 304 19.69 -4.01 -4.56
C ILE A 304 20.87 -3.27 -3.93
N GLU A 305 21.37 -3.70 -2.76
CA GLU A 305 22.57 -3.12 -2.14
C GLU A 305 23.83 -3.36 -2.97
N GLN A 306 24.01 -4.56 -3.51
CA GLN A 306 25.10 -4.86 -4.43
C GLN A 306 25.00 -4.04 -5.71
N ALA A 307 23.80 -3.91 -6.28
CA ALA A 307 23.58 -3.11 -7.47
C ALA A 307 23.86 -1.62 -7.22
N PHE A 308 23.44 -1.07 -6.08
CA PHE A 308 23.76 0.32 -5.70
C PHE A 308 25.25 0.53 -5.48
N THR A 309 25.92 -0.39 -4.76
CA THR A 309 27.38 -0.33 -4.51
C THR A 309 28.18 -0.42 -5.81
N ALA A 310 27.69 -1.19 -6.79
CA ALA A 310 28.27 -1.29 -8.13
C ALA A 310 27.94 -0.09 -9.04
N GLY A 311 27.18 0.90 -8.54
CA GLY A 311 26.75 2.07 -9.32
C GLY A 311 25.69 1.76 -10.37
N LEU A 312 25.01 0.61 -10.26
CA LEU A 312 24.06 0.10 -11.26
C LEU A 312 22.64 0.68 -11.10
N VAL A 313 22.31 1.19 -9.92
CA VAL A 313 21.00 1.79 -9.59
C VAL A 313 21.20 3.21 -9.11
N THR A 314 20.30 4.12 -9.51
CA THR A 314 20.31 5.51 -9.04
C THR A 314 19.96 5.61 -7.55
N GLU A 315 20.35 6.71 -6.91
CA GLU A 315 20.04 6.93 -5.48
C GLU A 315 18.52 6.96 -5.22
N ASP A 316 17.73 7.57 -6.12
CA ASP A 316 16.27 7.62 -5.99
C ASP A 316 15.65 6.22 -6.09
N ALA A 317 16.03 5.43 -7.09
CA ALA A 317 15.53 4.06 -7.25
C ALA A 317 15.96 3.16 -6.07
N TYR A 318 17.20 3.31 -5.58
CA TYR A 318 17.68 2.60 -4.39
C TYR A 318 16.87 2.96 -3.14
N LYS A 319 16.59 4.25 -2.91
CA LYS A 319 15.78 4.72 -1.78
C LYS A 319 14.36 4.11 -1.85
N GLN A 320 13.72 4.14 -3.02
CA GLN A 320 12.37 3.60 -3.18
C GLN A 320 12.33 2.08 -3.01
N GLU A 321 13.31 1.35 -3.56
CA GLU A 321 13.46 -0.09 -3.34
C GLU A 321 13.65 -0.44 -1.86
N LYS A 322 14.46 0.31 -1.11
CA LYS A 322 14.65 0.08 0.33
C LYS A 322 13.34 0.25 1.11
N LEU A 323 12.56 1.29 0.79
CA LEU A 323 11.24 1.51 1.37
C LEU A 323 10.22 0.43 0.97
N PHE A 324 10.33 -0.09 -0.25
CA PHE A 324 9.50 -1.20 -0.70
C PHE A 324 9.87 -2.51 0.00
N VAL A 325 11.15 -2.78 0.22
CA VAL A 325 11.62 -3.94 1.03
C VAL A 325 11.06 -3.87 2.45
N GLU A 326 11.04 -2.70 3.09
CA GLU A 326 10.41 -2.52 4.41
C GLU A 326 8.90 -2.81 4.36
N PHE A 327 8.22 -2.33 3.33
CA PHE A 327 6.81 -2.61 3.12
C PHE A 327 6.54 -4.13 2.93
N LEU A 328 7.39 -4.84 2.19
CA LEU A 328 7.31 -6.30 2.04
C LEU A 328 7.52 -7.03 3.37
N ARG A 329 8.39 -6.53 4.27
CA ARG A 329 8.56 -7.10 5.62
C ARG A 329 7.27 -7.00 6.42
N ASN A 330 6.61 -5.84 6.41
CA ASN A 330 5.31 -5.67 7.07
C ASN A 330 4.21 -6.59 6.49
N PHE A 331 4.24 -6.83 5.18
CA PHE A 331 3.34 -7.80 4.54
C PHE A 331 3.67 -9.25 4.95
N SER A 332 4.95 -9.57 5.15
CA SER A 332 5.38 -10.88 5.67
C SER A 332 4.90 -11.09 7.11
N ASP A 333 5.00 -10.07 7.97
CA ASP A 333 4.47 -10.10 9.34
C ASP A 333 2.96 -10.39 9.33
N LEU A 334 2.21 -9.68 8.47
CA LEU A 334 0.77 -9.93 8.26
C LEU A 334 0.50 -11.40 7.89
N LYS A 335 1.26 -11.97 6.94
CA LYS A 335 1.11 -13.39 6.55
C LYS A 335 1.39 -14.34 7.71
N GLN A 336 2.41 -14.06 8.53
CA GLN A 336 2.73 -14.87 9.69
C GLN A 336 1.60 -14.82 10.73
N ASN A 337 1.08 -13.63 11.04
CA ASN A 337 -0.03 -13.47 11.97
C ASN A 337 -1.34 -14.06 11.45
N LEU A 338 -1.59 -14.01 10.13
CA LEU A 338 -2.71 -14.72 9.50
C LEU A 338 -2.61 -16.24 9.69
N ASN A 339 -1.42 -16.81 9.56
CA ASN A 339 -1.22 -18.24 9.81
C ASN A 339 -1.44 -18.60 11.29
N ASN A 340 -0.94 -17.77 12.22
CA ASN A 340 -1.18 -17.94 13.65
C ASN A 340 -2.67 -17.88 14.00
N TYR A 341 -3.39 -16.90 13.43
CA TYR A 341 -4.84 -16.78 13.58
C TYR A 341 -5.56 -18.02 13.04
N ARG A 342 -5.23 -18.49 11.84
CA ARG A 342 -5.85 -19.70 11.25
C ARG A 342 -5.62 -20.96 12.08
N LEU A 343 -4.45 -21.09 12.71
CA LEU A 343 -4.15 -22.20 13.62
C LEU A 343 -4.99 -22.13 14.88
N ASN A 344 -5.07 -20.96 15.52
CA ASN A 344 -5.86 -20.78 16.74
C ASN A 344 -7.37 -20.89 16.49
N TYR A 345 -7.84 -20.40 15.33
CA TYR A 345 -9.24 -20.48 14.93
C TYR A 345 -9.71 -21.95 14.86
N LYS A 346 -8.86 -22.84 14.34
CA LYS A 346 -9.11 -24.29 14.34
C LYS A 346 -9.12 -24.91 15.73
N ASN A 347 -8.35 -24.35 16.67
CA ASN A 347 -8.21 -24.84 18.03
C ASN A 347 -9.31 -24.33 18.98
N ASN A 348 -10.26 -23.50 18.51
CA ASN A 348 -11.41 -22.99 19.28
C ASN A 348 -11.06 -22.32 20.62
N SER A 349 -9.96 -21.56 20.69
CA SER A 349 -9.62 -20.74 21.87
C SER A 349 -10.06 -19.29 21.66
N PRO A 350 -11.16 -18.81 22.28
CA PRO A 350 -11.71 -17.47 21.99
C PRO A 350 -10.73 -16.33 22.30
N GLU A 351 -10.04 -16.40 23.44
CA GLU A 351 -9.10 -15.36 23.85
C GLU A 351 -7.86 -15.31 22.94
N ALA A 352 -7.31 -16.48 22.58
CA ALA A 352 -6.18 -16.55 21.65
C ALA A 352 -6.58 -16.11 20.24
N ASN A 353 -7.81 -16.42 19.81
CA ASN A 353 -8.37 -15.97 18.54
C ASN A 353 -8.50 -14.46 18.49
N ALA A 354 -9.08 -13.83 19.51
CA ALA A 354 -9.21 -12.38 19.58
C ALA A 354 -7.83 -11.67 19.55
N LYS A 355 -6.85 -12.19 20.30
CA LYS A 355 -5.48 -11.65 20.32
C LYS A 355 -4.78 -11.77 18.96
N THR A 356 -4.86 -12.94 18.32
CA THR A 356 -4.21 -13.14 17.01
C THR A 356 -4.93 -12.43 15.87
N LEU A 357 -6.26 -12.33 15.91
CA LEU A 357 -7.03 -11.51 14.97
C LEU A 357 -6.69 -10.02 15.13
N PHE A 358 -6.54 -9.55 16.36
CA PHE A 358 -6.12 -8.18 16.63
C PHE A 358 -4.73 -7.87 16.05
N ALA A 359 -3.77 -8.78 16.20
CA ALA A 359 -2.44 -8.64 15.58
C ALA A 359 -2.53 -8.55 14.04
N VAL A 360 -3.36 -9.39 13.41
CA VAL A 360 -3.63 -9.32 11.96
C VAL A 360 -4.21 -7.95 11.56
N ILE A 361 -5.17 -7.42 12.33
CA ILE A 361 -5.77 -6.11 12.11
C ILE A 361 -4.74 -4.98 12.22
N GLN A 362 -3.86 -5.05 13.23
CA GLN A 362 -2.77 -4.08 13.41
C GLN A 362 -1.83 -4.07 12.21
N ASP A 363 -1.36 -5.26 11.77
CA ASP A 363 -0.45 -5.37 10.63
C ASP A 363 -1.10 -4.91 9.32
N TYR A 364 -2.36 -5.28 9.10
CA TYR A 364 -3.09 -4.86 7.91
C TYR A 364 -3.31 -3.34 7.89
N LYS A 365 -3.64 -2.72 9.04
CA LYS A 365 -3.71 -1.25 9.16
C LYS A 365 -2.35 -0.61 8.90
N ARG A 366 -1.28 -1.13 9.51
CA ARG A 366 0.10 -0.66 9.32
C ARG A 366 0.51 -0.69 7.84
N LEU A 367 0.22 -1.79 7.15
CA LEU A 367 0.49 -1.95 5.73
C LEU A 367 -0.24 -0.90 4.88
N LYS A 368 -1.56 -0.72 5.08
CA LYS A 368 -2.34 0.29 4.36
C LYS A 368 -1.87 1.72 4.64
N THR A 369 -1.55 2.01 5.90
CA THR A 369 -1.05 3.32 6.33
C THR A 369 0.29 3.64 5.65
N LEU A 370 1.22 2.69 5.62
CA LEU A 370 2.52 2.87 4.97
C LEU A 370 2.37 3.12 3.48
N ALA A 371 1.54 2.35 2.78
CA ALA A 371 1.28 2.55 1.35
C ALA A 371 0.69 3.95 1.07
N TYR A 372 -0.28 4.39 1.87
CA TYR A 372 -0.85 5.74 1.77
C TYR A 372 0.20 6.83 2.04
N GLN A 373 1.06 6.65 3.03
CA GLN A 373 2.16 7.57 3.31
C GLN A 373 3.14 7.65 2.13
N ARG A 374 3.48 6.51 1.50
CA ARG A 374 4.35 6.50 0.32
C ARG A 374 3.70 7.23 -0.86
N ASP A 375 2.40 7.02 -1.11
CA ASP A 375 1.69 7.70 -2.20
C ASP A 375 1.66 9.22 -2.01
N ARG A 376 1.55 9.70 -0.76
CA ARG A 376 1.66 11.13 -0.44
C ARG A 376 3.07 11.66 -0.59
N GLU A 377 4.07 10.99 0.00
CA GLU A 377 5.48 11.40 -0.04
C GLU A 377 5.98 11.52 -1.49
N PHE A 378 5.61 10.57 -2.34
CA PHE A 378 6.10 10.46 -3.72
C PHE A 378 5.05 10.82 -4.77
N SER A 379 4.05 11.62 -4.41
CA SER A 379 2.96 12.06 -5.30
C SER A 379 3.45 12.75 -6.59
N ARG A 380 4.61 13.42 -6.54
CA ARG A 380 5.23 14.12 -7.68
C ARG A 380 6.42 13.38 -8.30
N ASN A 381 6.82 12.22 -7.77
CA ASN A 381 7.97 11.46 -8.27
C ASN A 381 7.52 10.51 -9.40
N HIS A 382 8.09 10.67 -10.59
CA HIS A 382 7.69 9.88 -11.77
C HIS A 382 8.05 8.40 -11.64
N SER A 383 9.23 8.08 -11.11
CA SER A 383 9.65 6.70 -10.83
C SER A 383 8.63 5.98 -9.94
N TYR A 384 8.17 6.64 -8.87
CA TYR A 384 7.18 6.06 -7.97
C TYR A 384 5.84 5.85 -8.68
N GLN A 385 5.31 6.88 -9.34
CA GLN A 385 3.97 6.82 -9.95
C GLN A 385 3.88 5.77 -11.07
N ARG A 386 4.96 5.55 -11.84
CA ARG A 386 4.96 4.65 -12.99
C ARG A 386 5.47 3.23 -12.69
N ILE A 387 6.36 3.07 -11.71
CA ILE A 387 7.02 1.78 -11.43
C ILE A 387 6.58 1.23 -10.07
N PHE A 388 6.80 1.97 -8.99
CA PHE A 388 6.64 1.41 -7.63
C PHE A 388 5.17 1.34 -7.21
N LYS A 389 4.34 2.31 -7.57
CA LYS A 389 2.94 2.42 -7.12
C LYS A 389 2.12 1.17 -7.49
N SER A 390 2.30 0.63 -8.69
CA SER A 390 1.62 -0.61 -9.09
C SER A 390 2.04 -1.80 -8.23
N GLU A 391 3.32 -1.89 -7.85
CA GLU A 391 3.81 -2.97 -6.99
C GLU A 391 3.21 -2.89 -5.58
N TYR A 392 3.17 -1.69 -4.97
CA TYR A 392 2.45 -1.49 -3.70
C TYR A 392 0.99 -1.93 -3.79
N ASN A 393 0.29 -1.54 -4.87
CA ASN A 393 -1.11 -1.91 -5.08
C ASN A 393 -1.33 -3.41 -5.26
N THR A 394 -0.43 -4.11 -5.96
CA THR A 394 -0.48 -5.57 -6.13
C THR A 394 -0.38 -6.31 -4.80
N ILE A 395 0.51 -5.85 -3.91
CA ILE A 395 0.66 -6.45 -2.58
C ILE A 395 -0.53 -6.11 -1.68
N LEU A 396 -1.03 -4.88 -1.73
CA LEU A 396 -2.27 -4.51 -1.04
C LEU A 396 -3.47 -5.34 -1.51
N ALA A 397 -3.61 -5.57 -2.81
CA ALA A 397 -4.68 -6.42 -3.35
C ALA A 397 -4.55 -7.86 -2.84
N SER A 398 -3.33 -8.37 -2.71
CA SER A 398 -3.07 -9.69 -2.11
C SER A 398 -3.46 -9.72 -0.62
N ALA A 399 -3.10 -8.67 0.14
CA ALA A 399 -3.51 -8.53 1.55
C ALA A 399 -5.03 -8.46 1.69
N ASP A 400 -5.70 -7.66 0.86
CA ASP A 400 -7.15 -7.54 0.81
C ASP A 400 -7.82 -8.90 0.52
N SER A 401 -7.26 -9.69 -0.39
CA SER A 401 -7.77 -11.05 -0.67
C SER A 401 -7.59 -11.99 0.52
N TYR A 402 -6.51 -11.89 1.28
CA TYR A 402 -6.34 -12.70 2.49
C TYR A 402 -7.32 -12.32 3.59
N MET A 403 -7.65 -11.03 3.72
CA MET A 403 -8.63 -10.55 4.69
C MET A 403 -10.08 -10.93 4.33
N GLU A 404 -10.36 -11.35 3.10
CA GLU A 404 -11.69 -11.83 2.70
C GLU A 404 -11.91 -13.33 2.94
N SER A 405 -10.93 -14.05 3.52
CA SER A 405 -11.02 -15.52 3.59
C SER A 405 -12.05 -16.07 4.57
N ASP A 406 -12.45 -15.29 5.58
CA ASP A 406 -13.54 -15.65 6.50
C ASP A 406 -14.25 -14.40 7.06
N PHE A 407 -15.35 -14.63 7.78
CA PHE A 407 -16.21 -13.56 8.31
C PHE A 407 -15.49 -12.62 9.29
N ASN A 408 -14.63 -13.15 10.17
CA ASN A 408 -13.93 -12.34 11.17
C ASN A 408 -12.84 -11.48 10.52
N LEU A 409 -12.11 -12.05 9.56
CA LEU A 409 -11.12 -11.31 8.79
C LEU A 409 -11.77 -10.22 7.93
N LYS A 410 -12.94 -10.51 7.33
CA LYS A 410 -13.70 -9.53 6.55
C LYS A 410 -14.16 -8.36 7.42
N ASN A 411 -14.70 -8.66 8.60
CA ASN A 411 -15.04 -7.64 9.60
C ASN A 411 -13.79 -6.86 10.05
N GLY A 412 -12.65 -7.53 10.22
CA GLY A 412 -11.36 -6.91 10.48
C GLY A 412 -10.94 -5.91 9.40
N LYS A 413 -11.11 -6.27 8.12
CA LYS A 413 -10.87 -5.37 6.98
C LYS A 413 -11.78 -4.15 7.01
N ASP A 414 -13.08 -4.35 7.23
CA ASP A 414 -14.06 -3.27 7.31
C ASP A 414 -13.79 -2.33 8.50
N MET A 415 -13.37 -2.89 9.63
CA MET A 415 -12.90 -2.16 10.79
C MET A 415 -11.67 -1.32 10.45
N VAL A 416 -10.65 -1.88 9.80
CA VAL A 416 -9.44 -1.13 9.40
C VAL A 416 -9.77 0.00 8.43
N ASN A 417 -10.58 -0.25 7.41
CA ASN A 417 -11.01 0.80 6.48
C ASN A 417 -11.71 1.95 7.22
N THR A 418 -12.61 1.60 8.15
CA THR A 418 -13.30 2.59 8.99
C THR A 418 -12.33 3.37 9.87
N LEU A 419 -11.33 2.72 10.47
CA LEU A 419 -10.31 3.40 11.28
C LEU A 419 -9.46 4.35 10.45
N LEU A 420 -9.08 3.97 9.23
CA LEU A 420 -8.32 4.84 8.32
C LEU A 420 -9.13 6.08 7.93
N ASP A 421 -10.43 5.93 7.64
CA ASP A 421 -11.32 7.06 7.37
C ASP A 421 -11.41 8.02 8.59
N LEU A 422 -11.53 7.45 9.80
CA LEU A 422 -11.59 8.22 11.05
C LEU A 422 -10.28 8.93 11.38
N ASP A 423 -9.13 8.39 10.97
CA ASP A 423 -7.80 8.95 11.18
C ASP A 423 -7.49 10.11 10.22
N GLN A 424 -8.07 10.13 9.01
CA GLN A 424 -7.78 11.16 8.00
C GLN A 424 -8.34 12.55 8.35
N GLU A 425 -9.46 12.65 9.07
CA GLU A 425 -10.07 13.93 9.45
C GLU A 425 -10.66 13.89 10.88
N THR A 426 -9.84 14.25 11.87
CA THR A 426 -10.26 14.35 13.27
C THR A 426 -11.35 15.41 13.52
N ALA A 427 -11.42 16.43 12.67
CA ALA A 427 -12.37 17.54 12.76
C ALA A 427 -13.69 17.35 11.97
N ARG A 428 -13.84 16.25 11.21
CA ARG A 428 -15.05 16.03 10.41
C ARG A 428 -16.25 15.73 11.31
N SER A 429 -17.35 16.46 11.14
CA SER A 429 -18.62 16.15 11.78
C SER A 429 -19.30 14.99 11.05
N TYR A 430 -19.60 13.91 11.78
CA TYR A 430 -20.32 12.76 11.25
C TYR A 430 -21.81 12.87 11.58
N THR A 431 -22.66 12.53 10.62
CA THR A 431 -24.11 12.43 10.87
C THR A 431 -24.41 11.27 11.82
N VAL A 432 -25.57 11.32 12.48
CA VAL A 432 -26.07 10.26 13.36
C VAL A 432 -26.02 8.88 12.69
N ALA A 433 -26.48 8.79 11.44
CA ALA A 433 -26.50 7.53 10.68
C ALA A 433 -25.08 7.02 10.36
N GLN A 434 -24.16 7.92 10.01
CA GLN A 434 -22.75 7.56 9.76
C GLN A 434 -22.05 7.07 11.04
N ARG A 435 -22.28 7.72 12.18
CA ARG A 435 -21.72 7.27 13.47
C ARG A 435 -22.21 5.88 13.82
N GLU A 436 -23.50 5.61 13.65
CA GLU A 436 -24.09 4.30 13.89
C GLU A 436 -23.48 3.22 12.96
N GLN A 437 -23.30 3.54 11.67
CA GLN A 437 -22.65 2.65 10.72
C GLN A 437 -21.20 2.35 11.11
N TYR A 438 -20.44 3.37 11.54
CA TYR A 438 -19.07 3.19 12.01
C TYR A 438 -19.00 2.38 13.29
N LEU A 439 -19.86 2.66 14.28
CA LEU A 439 -19.96 1.85 15.50
C LEU A 439 -20.29 0.39 15.17
N ASN A 440 -21.18 0.13 14.21
CA ASN A 440 -21.48 -1.22 13.75
C ASN A 440 -20.25 -1.93 13.18
N LYS A 441 -19.45 -1.25 12.35
CA LYS A 441 -18.21 -1.81 11.80
C LYS A 441 -17.13 -2.01 12.86
N LEU A 442 -16.93 -1.05 13.77
CA LEU A 442 -15.92 -1.14 14.83
C LEU A 442 -16.25 -2.24 15.86
N TYR A 443 -17.53 -2.49 16.13
CA TYR A 443 -17.98 -3.58 17.01
C TYR A 443 -18.26 -4.91 16.28
N SER A 444 -18.03 -4.99 14.97
CA SER A 444 -18.20 -6.23 14.19
C SER A 444 -17.10 -7.27 14.45
N VAL A 445 -16.00 -6.83 15.07
CA VAL A 445 -14.87 -7.65 15.45
C VAL A 445 -14.86 -7.83 16.97
N GLU A 446 -14.64 -9.06 17.42
CA GLU A 446 -14.38 -9.34 18.83
C GLU A 446 -12.95 -8.92 19.18
N LEU A 447 -12.83 -7.83 19.94
CA LEU A 447 -11.56 -7.31 20.40
C LEU A 447 -11.09 -8.04 21.67
N PRO A 448 -9.78 -8.12 21.91
CA PRO A 448 -9.23 -8.56 23.20
C PRO A 448 -9.81 -7.79 24.38
N ASN A 449 -9.55 -8.29 25.59
CA ASN A 449 -10.01 -7.64 26.81
C ASN A 449 -9.49 -6.17 26.92
N PRO A 450 -10.21 -5.29 27.64
CA PRO A 450 -9.85 -3.88 27.74
C PRO A 450 -8.43 -3.64 28.29
N GLU A 451 -7.95 -4.50 29.19
CA GLU A 451 -6.60 -4.43 29.75
C GLU A 451 -5.52 -4.63 28.69
N PHE A 452 -5.71 -5.58 27.78
CA PHE A 452 -4.81 -5.80 26.64
C PHE A 452 -4.90 -4.66 25.63
N LEU A 453 -6.10 -4.15 25.34
CA LEU A 453 -6.24 -3.00 24.44
C LEU A 453 -5.52 -1.77 25.00
N ALA A 454 -5.63 -1.52 26.31
CA ALA A 454 -4.99 -0.40 26.98
C ALA A 454 -3.45 -0.50 27.00
N SER A 455 -2.88 -1.70 26.88
CA SER A 455 -1.43 -1.89 26.81
C SER A 455 -0.83 -1.70 25.40
N THR A 456 -1.66 -1.46 24.38
CA THR A 456 -1.23 -1.28 22.99
C THR A 456 -1.65 0.08 22.44
N LEU A 457 -0.78 0.71 21.64
CA LEU A 457 -1.06 2.02 21.02
C LEU A 457 -2.27 1.97 20.08
N GLU A 458 -2.42 0.89 19.30
CA GLU A 458 -3.57 0.71 18.43
C GLU A 458 -4.86 0.49 19.22
N GLY A 459 -4.82 -0.26 20.32
CA GLY A 459 -5.98 -0.49 21.18
C GLY A 459 -6.47 0.81 21.84
N GLU A 460 -5.55 1.66 22.29
CA GLU A 460 -5.87 3.00 22.77
C GLU A 460 -6.45 3.88 21.65
N GLY A 461 -5.89 3.81 20.43
CA GLY A 461 -6.41 4.52 19.27
C GLY A 461 -7.86 4.15 18.92
N ILE A 462 -8.17 2.85 18.92
CA ILE A 462 -9.53 2.34 18.69
C ILE A 462 -10.48 2.82 19.79
N SER A 463 -10.04 2.72 21.05
CA SER A 463 -10.84 3.15 22.22
C SER A 463 -11.16 4.64 22.16
N ARG A 464 -10.20 5.48 21.75
CA ARG A 464 -10.43 6.93 21.56
C ARG A 464 -11.48 7.21 20.49
N HIS A 465 -11.41 6.52 19.34
CA HIS A 465 -12.42 6.69 18.28
C HIS A 465 -13.80 6.20 18.70
N LEU A 466 -13.89 5.05 19.37
CA LEU A 466 -15.14 4.55 19.94
C LEU A 466 -15.75 5.56 20.90
N ASN A 467 -14.99 6.02 21.90
CA ASN A 467 -15.47 6.98 22.89
C ASN A 467 -15.96 8.29 22.24
N ARG A 468 -15.23 8.80 21.23
CA ARG A 468 -15.64 10.00 20.48
C ARG A 468 -16.97 9.79 19.75
N LEU A 469 -17.10 8.68 19.02
CA LEU A 469 -18.32 8.38 18.25
C LEU A 469 -19.50 8.15 19.18
N GLU A 470 -19.31 7.39 20.26
CA GLU A 470 -20.35 7.08 21.21
C GLU A 470 -20.82 8.28 22.01
N SER A 471 -19.90 9.11 22.52
CA SER A 471 -20.25 10.33 23.27
C SER A 471 -21.06 11.30 22.40
N ALA A 472 -20.67 11.45 21.12
CA ALA A 472 -21.41 12.29 20.19
C ALA A 472 -22.79 11.69 19.86
N GLN A 473 -22.88 10.36 19.69
CA GLN A 473 -24.16 9.67 19.47
C GLN A 473 -25.11 9.80 20.67
N TYR A 474 -24.58 9.66 21.88
CA TYR A 474 -25.33 9.80 23.12
C TYR A 474 -25.86 11.23 23.28
N ASN A 475 -24.99 12.24 23.13
CA ASN A 475 -25.35 13.64 23.33
C ASN A 475 -26.45 14.10 22.36
N ASP A 476 -26.39 13.66 21.11
CA ASP A 476 -27.34 14.10 20.09
C ASP A 476 -28.68 13.37 20.15
N LEU A 477 -28.70 12.07 20.51
CA LEU A 477 -29.91 11.25 20.44
C LEU A 477 -30.55 10.89 21.78
N TYR A 478 -29.76 10.74 22.84
CA TYR A 478 -30.20 10.09 24.09
C TYR A 478 -30.14 11.03 25.29
N ALA A 479 -29.17 11.96 25.37
CA ALA A 479 -28.95 12.76 26.57
C ALA A 479 -30.21 13.50 27.07
N ARG A 480 -30.96 14.14 26.16
CA ARG A 480 -32.21 14.84 26.52
C ARG A 480 -33.31 13.88 26.98
N GLU A 481 -33.45 12.73 26.33
CA GLU A 481 -34.47 11.73 26.68
C GLU A 481 -34.14 11.03 28.01
N VAL A 482 -32.86 10.79 28.28
CA VAL A 482 -32.36 10.24 29.55
C VAL A 482 -32.58 11.21 30.70
N ILE A 483 -32.24 12.49 30.53
CA ILE A 483 -32.53 13.54 31.54
C ILE A 483 -34.04 13.62 31.79
N ARG A 484 -34.85 13.65 30.71
CA ARG A 484 -36.31 13.64 30.81
C ARG A 484 -36.82 12.42 31.58
N LEU A 485 -36.30 11.22 31.34
CA LEU A 485 -36.70 10.01 32.08
C LEU A 485 -36.34 10.10 33.56
N ARG A 486 -35.18 10.67 33.90
CA ARG A 486 -34.76 10.89 35.29
C ARG A 486 -35.66 11.88 36.03
N GLU A 487 -36.18 12.89 35.33
CA GLU A 487 -37.05 13.93 35.91
C GLU A 487 -38.55 13.60 35.88
N LEU A 488 -38.99 12.73 34.96
CA LEU A 488 -40.39 12.34 34.83
C LEU A 488 -40.96 11.72 36.12
N ALA A 489 -42.23 12.01 36.39
CA ALA A 489 -42.98 11.40 37.48
C ALA A 489 -43.12 9.89 37.23
N PRO A 490 -42.90 9.04 38.25
CA PRO A 490 -42.91 7.59 38.07
C PRO A 490 -44.35 7.07 38.15
N THR A 491 -45.12 7.32 37.09
CA THR A 491 -46.51 6.89 36.93
C THR A 491 -46.62 5.78 35.88
N GLU A 492 -47.72 5.02 35.89
CA GLU A 492 -47.97 3.96 34.91
C GLU A 492 -48.05 4.48 33.47
N GLU A 493 -48.56 5.71 33.28
CA GLU A 493 -48.62 6.38 31.97
C GLU A 493 -47.22 6.64 31.38
N ASN A 494 -46.24 6.92 32.24
CA ASN A 494 -44.86 7.22 31.82
C ASN A 494 -44.01 5.95 31.58
N ILE A 495 -44.54 4.75 31.89
CA ILE A 495 -43.88 3.48 31.57
C ILE A 495 -43.73 3.32 30.05
N ALA A 496 -44.69 3.79 29.26
CA ALA A 496 -44.64 3.73 27.80
C ALA A 496 -43.41 4.47 27.24
N PHE A 497 -43.11 5.66 27.79
CA PHE A 497 -41.92 6.44 27.41
C PHE A 497 -40.62 5.69 27.77
N ARG A 498 -40.55 5.11 28.97
CA ARG A 498 -39.41 4.30 29.41
C ARG A 498 -39.18 3.10 28.48
N ASN A 499 -40.24 2.39 28.10
CA ASN A 499 -40.15 1.22 27.22
C ASN A 499 -39.69 1.61 25.81
N SER A 500 -40.25 2.68 25.25
CA SER A 500 -39.83 3.22 23.95
C SER A 500 -38.35 3.61 23.95
N LEU A 501 -37.87 4.25 25.02
CA LEU A 501 -36.46 4.61 25.15
C LEU A 501 -35.54 3.38 25.26
N LEU A 502 -35.96 2.34 25.99
CA LEU A 502 -35.23 1.07 26.06
C LEU A 502 -35.17 0.35 24.72
N GLU A 503 -36.26 0.32 23.96
CA GLU A 503 -36.29 -0.25 22.61
C GLU A 503 -35.34 0.50 21.66
N LYS A 504 -35.40 1.84 21.68
CA LYS A 504 -34.49 2.69 20.92
C LYS A 504 -33.03 2.46 21.31
N ALA A 505 -32.74 2.26 22.59
CA ALA A 505 -31.40 1.93 23.05
C ALA A 505 -30.96 0.52 22.61
N ASN A 506 -31.84 -0.48 22.65
CA ASN A 506 -31.52 -1.84 22.24
C ASN A 506 -31.21 -1.96 20.74
N SER A 507 -31.75 -1.05 19.91
CA SER A 507 -31.45 -1.01 18.48
C SER A 507 -30.09 -0.40 18.10
N THR A 508 -29.47 0.39 18.98
CA THR A 508 -28.15 1.01 18.69
C THR A 508 -26.99 0.10 19.06
N LYS A 509 -25.90 0.21 18.30
CA LYS A 509 -24.60 -0.40 18.55
C LYS A 509 -23.77 0.36 19.58
N CYS A 510 -24.11 1.62 19.86
CA CYS A 510 -23.51 2.41 20.93
C CYS A 510 -23.69 1.71 22.29
N ARG A 511 -22.58 1.27 22.91
CA ARG A 511 -22.57 0.58 24.20
C ARG A 511 -22.86 1.53 25.35
N SER A 512 -22.17 2.67 25.41
CA SER A 512 -22.42 3.68 26.46
C SER A 512 -23.86 4.21 26.43
N CYS A 513 -24.43 4.45 25.23
CA CYS A 513 -25.84 4.86 25.10
C CYS A 513 -26.80 3.83 25.71
N ARG A 514 -26.55 2.54 25.48
CA ARG A 514 -27.35 1.45 26.06
C ARG A 514 -27.24 1.41 27.58
N GLU A 515 -26.03 1.54 28.12
CA GLU A 515 -25.82 1.47 29.56
C GLU A 515 -26.41 2.68 30.29
N GLU A 516 -26.25 3.90 29.78
CA GLU A 516 -26.86 5.10 30.37
C GLU A 516 -28.39 5.04 30.38
N VAL A 517 -29.00 4.58 29.29
CA VAL A 517 -30.47 4.39 29.21
C VAL A 517 -30.94 3.30 30.17
N LYS A 518 -30.24 2.15 30.24
CA LYS A 518 -30.57 1.08 31.20
C LYS A 518 -30.46 1.57 32.63
N GLN A 519 -29.43 2.34 32.96
CA GLN A 519 -29.26 2.92 34.29
C GLN A 519 -30.39 3.89 34.63
N ALA A 520 -30.76 4.78 33.70
CA ALA A 520 -31.89 5.68 33.89
C ALA A 520 -33.23 4.95 34.03
N ALA A 521 -33.45 3.89 33.26
CA ALA A 521 -34.64 3.04 33.38
C ALA A 521 -34.70 2.29 34.71
N ARG A 522 -33.57 1.78 35.21
CA ARG A 522 -33.48 1.17 36.55
C ARG A 522 -33.84 2.18 37.64
N GLN A 523 -33.32 3.40 37.56
CA GLN A 523 -33.66 4.48 38.50
C GLN A 523 -35.14 4.85 38.44
N PHE A 524 -35.74 4.90 37.25
CA PHE A 524 -37.18 5.14 37.10
C PHE A 524 -38.01 4.02 37.77
N ASN A 525 -37.65 2.76 37.57
CA ASN A 525 -38.36 1.62 38.16
C ASN A 525 -38.28 1.63 39.69
N LEU A 526 -37.12 1.95 40.26
CA LEU A 526 -36.97 2.09 41.72
C LEU A 526 -37.91 3.17 42.28
N ARG A 527 -37.97 4.35 41.65
CA ARG A 527 -38.89 5.42 42.08
C ARG A 527 -40.37 5.04 41.93
N LEU A 528 -40.72 4.26 40.89
CA LEU A 528 -42.08 3.76 40.69
C LEU A 528 -42.47 2.77 41.78
N GLU A 529 -41.59 1.84 42.13
CA GLU A 529 -41.80 0.88 43.22
C GLU A 529 -41.97 1.61 44.56
N GLU A 530 -41.15 2.64 44.84
CA GLU A 530 -41.27 3.47 46.04
C GLU A 530 -42.62 4.22 46.09
N GLN A 531 -43.05 4.83 44.99
CA GLN A 531 -44.34 5.54 44.94
C GLN A 531 -45.52 4.58 45.12
N GLN A 532 -45.48 3.41 44.49
CA GLN A 532 -46.50 2.37 44.66
C GLN A 532 -46.54 1.87 46.11
N LEU A 533 -45.38 1.67 46.73
CA LEU A 533 -45.29 1.27 48.13
C LEU A 533 -45.91 2.32 49.04
N GLN A 534 -45.62 3.60 48.80
CA GLN A 534 -46.18 4.68 49.60
C GLN A 534 -47.71 4.76 49.47
N LYS A 535 -48.25 4.58 48.25
CA LYS A 535 -49.69 4.53 48.01
C LYS A 535 -50.35 3.36 48.75
N GLU A 536 -49.76 2.17 48.70
CA GLU A 536 -50.30 1.00 49.41
C GLU A 536 -50.17 1.14 50.94
N LYS A 537 -49.13 1.80 51.44
CA LYS A 537 -48.99 2.14 52.87
C LYS A 537 -50.05 3.14 53.33
N SER A 538 -50.32 4.19 52.56
CA SER A 538 -51.39 5.15 52.89
C SER A 538 -52.76 4.46 52.88
N ARG A 539 -53.01 3.57 51.91
CA ARG A 539 -54.22 2.75 51.86
C ARG A 539 -54.34 1.82 53.06
N LEU A 540 -53.23 1.20 53.50
CA LEU A 540 -53.20 0.36 54.70
C LEU A 540 -53.59 1.16 55.94
N GLN A 541 -53.05 2.37 56.11
CA GLN A 541 -53.38 3.24 57.23
C GLN A 541 -54.88 3.61 57.26
N GLU A 542 -55.43 3.99 56.10
CA GLU A 542 -56.86 4.28 55.95
C GLU A 542 -57.72 3.05 56.27
N LEU A 543 -57.34 1.89 55.74
CA LEU A 543 -58.05 0.63 55.93
C LEU A 543 -58.01 0.18 57.38
N ASN A 544 -56.87 0.31 58.07
CA ASN A 544 -56.78 0.02 59.50
C ASN A 544 -57.73 0.90 60.32
N GLY A 545 -57.79 2.21 60.05
CA GLY A 545 -58.74 3.11 60.71
C GLY A 545 -60.21 2.78 60.37
N GLN A 546 -60.49 2.20 59.20
CA GLN A 546 -61.82 1.67 58.87
C GLN A 546 -62.12 0.37 59.63
N VAL A 547 -61.15 -0.54 59.70
CA VAL A 547 -61.26 -1.83 60.40
C VAL A 547 -61.52 -1.62 61.90
N GLU A 548 -60.77 -0.74 62.57
CA GLU A 548 -60.98 -0.44 63.99
C GLU A 548 -62.41 0.04 64.28
N ARG A 549 -62.95 0.93 63.45
CA ARG A 549 -64.34 1.42 63.58
C ARG A 549 -65.37 0.33 63.30
N LYS A 550 -65.12 -0.50 62.28
CA LYS A 550 -66.00 -1.60 61.88
C LYS A 550 -66.00 -2.74 62.89
N ILE A 551 -64.87 -3.10 63.50
CA ILE A 551 -64.79 -4.11 64.57
C ILE A 551 -65.72 -3.73 65.71
N ILE A 552 -65.68 -2.49 66.21
CA ILE A 552 -66.59 -2.04 67.27
C ILE A 552 -68.05 -2.17 66.84
N THR A 553 -68.35 -1.82 65.58
CA THR A 553 -69.70 -1.92 65.03
C THR A 553 -70.16 -3.37 64.95
N TYR A 554 -69.31 -4.27 64.47
CA TYR A 554 -69.60 -5.70 64.38
C TYR A 554 -69.75 -6.34 65.75
N LEU A 555 -68.92 -5.99 66.73
CA LEU A 555 -69.06 -6.47 68.11
C LEU A 555 -70.39 -6.03 68.73
N LYS A 556 -70.81 -4.78 68.51
CA LYS A 556 -72.13 -4.30 68.94
C LYS A 556 -73.28 -5.05 68.25
N GLN A 557 -73.17 -5.29 66.95
CA GLN A 557 -74.16 -6.08 66.20
C GLN A 557 -74.19 -7.53 66.69
N ASP A 558 -73.03 -8.13 66.94
CA ASP A 558 -72.86 -9.48 67.45
C ASP A 558 -73.52 -9.66 68.83
N ASP A 559 -73.24 -8.74 69.76
CA ASP A 559 -73.82 -8.74 71.10
C ASP A 559 -75.34 -8.50 71.05
N CYS A 560 -75.81 -7.66 70.12
CA CYS A 560 -77.25 -7.45 69.95
C CYS A 560 -77.95 -8.70 69.41
N ILE A 561 -77.40 -9.32 68.35
CA ILE A 561 -77.93 -10.56 67.77
C ILE A 561 -77.90 -11.68 68.82
N GLU A 562 -76.83 -11.78 69.62
CA GLU A 562 -76.72 -12.71 70.75
C GLU A 562 -77.85 -12.52 71.78
N ASN A 563 -78.13 -11.27 72.15
CA ASN A 563 -79.22 -10.97 73.07
C ASN A 563 -80.60 -11.26 72.45
N ALA A 564 -80.78 -10.99 71.16
CA ALA A 564 -82.00 -11.31 70.44
C ALA A 564 -82.23 -12.83 70.38
N PHE A 565 -81.19 -13.62 70.12
CA PHE A 565 -81.25 -15.09 70.20
C PHE A 565 -81.68 -15.56 71.59
N LYS A 566 -81.05 -15.04 72.66
CA LYS A 566 -81.36 -15.43 74.05
C LYS A 566 -82.77 -15.06 74.50
N THR A 567 -83.30 -13.92 74.03
CA THR A 567 -84.60 -13.40 74.44
C THR A 567 -85.75 -13.99 73.63
N GLN A 568 -85.58 -14.14 72.32
CA GLN A 568 -86.63 -14.63 71.42
C GLN A 568 -86.67 -16.16 71.35
N TYR A 569 -85.55 -16.83 71.64
CA TYR A 569 -85.43 -18.28 71.57
C TYR A 569 -84.75 -18.89 72.83
N PRO A 570 -85.40 -18.82 74.01
CA PRO A 570 -84.83 -19.31 75.28
C PRO A 570 -84.90 -20.84 75.47
N ALA A 571 -85.45 -21.60 74.52
CA ALA A 571 -85.68 -23.04 74.65
C ALA A 571 -84.39 -23.87 74.41
N GLU A 572 -84.24 -25.00 75.11
CA GLU A 572 -83.09 -25.91 74.99
C GLU A 572 -82.98 -26.59 73.61
N SER A 573 -84.06 -26.63 72.81
CA SER A 573 -84.01 -27.01 71.39
C SER A 573 -84.53 -25.90 70.48
N LEU A 574 -83.63 -25.42 69.62
CA LEU A 574 -83.92 -24.43 68.60
C LEU A 574 -84.36 -25.13 67.31
N PRO A 575 -85.25 -24.54 66.50
CA PRO A 575 -85.50 -25.02 65.15
C PRO A 575 -84.21 -25.05 64.30
N ASP A 576 -84.03 -26.06 63.45
CA ASP A 576 -82.81 -26.28 62.66
C ASP A 576 -82.31 -25.04 61.89
N TYR A 577 -83.23 -24.23 61.36
CA TYR A 577 -82.87 -23.01 60.63
C TYR A 577 -82.31 -21.91 61.56
N VAL A 578 -82.82 -21.81 62.79
CA VAL A 578 -82.34 -20.88 63.84
C VAL A 578 -80.97 -21.34 64.35
N GLN A 579 -80.79 -22.66 64.52
CA GLN A 579 -79.50 -23.23 64.89
C GLN A 579 -78.42 -22.92 63.85
N ARG A 580 -78.71 -23.04 62.55
CA ARG A 580 -77.77 -22.66 61.48
C ARG A 580 -77.44 -21.17 61.47
N LEU A 581 -78.39 -20.29 61.80
CA LEU A 581 -78.14 -18.85 61.93
C LEU A 581 -77.24 -18.55 63.15
N TYR A 582 -77.43 -19.28 64.25
CA TYR A 582 -76.58 -19.16 65.43
C TYR A 582 -75.14 -19.67 65.18
N GLU A 583 -74.98 -20.79 64.46
CA GLU A 583 -73.68 -21.28 64.00
C GLU A 583 -72.98 -20.25 63.11
N LYS A 584 -73.70 -19.67 62.13
CA LYS A 584 -73.18 -18.60 61.28
C LYS A 584 -72.76 -17.37 62.09
N LYS A 585 -73.50 -17.01 63.15
CA LYS A 585 -73.12 -15.93 64.08
C LYS A 585 -71.81 -16.23 64.80
N ILE A 586 -71.63 -17.45 65.32
CA ILE A 586 -70.38 -17.88 65.96
C ILE A 586 -69.21 -17.81 64.98
N GLU A 587 -69.41 -18.20 63.72
CA GLU A 587 -68.39 -18.08 62.67
C GLU A 587 -68.03 -16.61 62.39
N LEU A 588 -69.02 -15.71 62.33
CA LEU A 588 -68.76 -14.28 62.17
C LEU A 588 -68.00 -13.70 63.37
N ARG A 589 -68.28 -14.17 64.59
CA ARG A 589 -67.51 -13.76 65.78
C ARG A 589 -66.04 -14.15 65.68
N LYS A 590 -65.74 -15.37 65.23
CA LYS A 590 -64.36 -15.80 64.96
C LYS A 590 -63.70 -14.95 63.87
N LEU A 591 -64.43 -14.61 62.80
CA LEU A 591 -63.93 -13.74 61.74
C LEU A 591 -63.63 -12.31 62.23
N ILE A 592 -64.36 -11.79 63.23
CA ILE A 592 -64.02 -10.51 63.89
C ILE A 592 -62.68 -10.61 64.63
N GLU A 593 -62.46 -11.68 65.38
CA GLU A 593 -61.21 -11.89 66.13
C GLU A 593 -60.00 -12.07 65.19
N GLU A 594 -60.18 -12.79 64.08
CA GLU A 594 -59.18 -12.92 63.03
C GLU A 594 -58.88 -11.58 62.35
N LEU A 595 -59.90 -10.77 62.05
CA LEU A 595 -59.74 -9.44 61.49
C LEU A 595 -58.99 -8.49 62.45
N ASP A 596 -59.34 -8.51 63.74
CA ASP A 596 -58.65 -7.72 64.78
C ASP A 596 -57.17 -8.11 64.86
N THR A 597 -56.88 -9.42 64.89
CA THR A 597 -55.50 -9.94 64.91
C THR A 597 -54.73 -9.53 63.66
N LEU A 598 -55.34 -9.66 62.49
CA LEU A 598 -54.74 -9.29 61.21
C LEU A 598 -54.43 -7.79 61.14
N SER A 599 -55.35 -6.94 61.59
CA SER A 599 -55.16 -5.48 61.58
C SER A 599 -54.00 -5.00 62.46
N LYS A 600 -53.75 -5.71 63.57
CA LYS A 600 -52.67 -5.42 64.53
C LYS A 600 -51.32 -6.00 64.13
N THR A 601 -51.28 -6.88 63.12
CA THR A 601 -50.06 -7.56 62.67
C THR A 601 -49.65 -7.07 61.28
N PRO A 602 -48.74 -6.08 61.19
CA PRO A 602 -48.29 -5.58 59.89
C PRO A 602 -47.56 -6.66 59.07
N PRO A 603 -47.46 -6.51 57.74
CA PRO A 603 -46.69 -7.43 56.90
C PRO A 603 -45.22 -7.53 57.37
N GLN A 604 -44.67 -8.75 57.40
CA GLN A 604 -43.27 -8.97 57.77
C GLN A 604 -42.28 -8.31 56.79
N ASP A 605 -42.64 -8.24 55.51
CA ASP A 605 -41.84 -7.59 54.48
C ASP A 605 -42.58 -6.34 53.97
N MET A 606 -41.94 -5.17 54.04
CA MET A 606 -42.51 -3.89 53.63
C MET A 606 -42.32 -3.64 52.13
N LYS A 607 -42.59 -4.67 51.31
CA LYS A 607 -42.59 -4.60 49.85
C LYS A 607 -44.00 -4.37 49.31
N VAL A 608 -44.09 -3.81 48.11
CA VAL A 608 -45.36 -3.44 47.45
C VAL A 608 -46.35 -4.61 47.47
N ASP A 609 -45.92 -5.80 47.03
CA ASP A 609 -46.80 -6.95 46.91
C ASP A 609 -47.29 -7.46 48.27
N ALA A 610 -46.44 -7.47 49.29
CA ALA A 610 -46.79 -7.90 50.64
C ALA A 610 -47.79 -6.95 51.31
N VAL A 611 -47.60 -5.63 51.16
CA VAL A 611 -48.54 -4.62 51.66
C VAL A 611 -49.87 -4.69 50.90
N ARG A 612 -49.82 -4.85 49.57
CA ARG A 612 -51.01 -5.00 48.73
C ARG A 612 -51.81 -6.25 49.09
N GLU A 613 -51.15 -7.39 49.28
CA GLU A 613 -51.79 -8.64 49.69
C GLU A 613 -52.47 -8.47 51.06
N HIS A 614 -51.80 -7.83 52.01
CA HIS A 614 -52.36 -7.54 53.33
C HIS A 614 -53.60 -6.62 53.23
N ASN A 615 -53.54 -5.56 52.43
CA ASN A 615 -54.68 -4.69 52.13
C ASN A 615 -55.87 -5.47 51.53
N GLN A 616 -55.59 -6.41 50.63
CA GLN A 616 -56.63 -7.27 50.03
C GLN A 616 -57.25 -8.21 51.06
N ARG A 617 -56.47 -8.81 51.96
CA ARG A 617 -56.97 -9.66 53.04
C ARG A 617 -57.90 -8.89 53.98
N LEU A 618 -57.47 -7.72 54.47
CA LEU A 618 -58.31 -6.85 55.32
C LEU A 618 -59.63 -6.47 54.64
N THR A 619 -59.58 -6.07 53.37
CA THR A 619 -60.78 -5.75 52.58
C THR A 619 -61.70 -6.98 52.43
N GLY A 620 -61.12 -8.16 52.23
CA GLY A 620 -61.85 -9.42 52.12
C GLY A 620 -62.60 -9.79 53.39
N PHE A 621 -61.98 -9.64 54.56
CA PHE A 621 -62.62 -9.85 55.86
C PHE A 621 -63.76 -8.86 56.11
N LEU A 622 -63.53 -7.56 55.86
CA LEU A 622 -64.59 -6.54 55.98
C LEU A 622 -65.82 -6.91 55.15
N ARG A 623 -65.62 -7.30 53.88
CA ARG A 623 -66.72 -7.68 52.99
C ARG A 623 -67.45 -8.94 53.45
N ARG A 624 -66.73 -9.95 53.94
CA ARG A 624 -67.32 -11.20 54.45
C ARG A 624 -68.17 -10.93 55.70
N LEU A 625 -67.70 -10.07 56.61
CA LEU A 625 -68.44 -9.69 57.80
C LEU A 625 -69.69 -8.86 57.46
N ASP A 626 -69.56 -7.84 56.61
CA ASP A 626 -70.70 -7.02 56.15
C ASP A 626 -71.79 -7.90 55.51
N GLN A 627 -71.39 -8.83 54.61
CA GLN A 627 -72.32 -9.75 53.97
C GLN A 627 -72.91 -10.77 54.95
N GLY A 628 -72.08 -11.32 55.83
CA GLY A 628 -72.50 -12.33 56.80
C GLY A 628 -73.55 -11.83 57.77
N TYR A 629 -73.37 -10.63 58.33
CA TYR A 629 -74.37 -10.00 59.18
C TYR A 629 -75.62 -9.61 58.39
N ALA A 630 -75.48 -9.08 57.18
CA ALA A 630 -76.63 -8.76 56.32
C ALA A 630 -77.47 -10.00 55.99
N ASP A 631 -76.85 -11.16 55.74
CA ASP A 631 -77.54 -12.41 55.47
C ASP A 631 -78.36 -12.89 56.69
N ILE A 632 -77.81 -12.78 57.92
CA ILE A 632 -78.55 -13.12 59.15
C ILE A 632 -79.77 -12.20 59.29
N CYS A 633 -79.59 -10.90 59.11
CA CYS A 633 -80.67 -9.93 59.21
C CYS A 633 -81.72 -10.05 58.10
N ALA A 634 -81.34 -10.51 56.91
CA ALA A 634 -82.26 -10.78 55.81
C ALA A 634 -83.08 -12.05 56.07
N ALA A 635 -82.47 -13.07 56.66
CA ALA A 635 -83.13 -14.33 56.99
C ALA A 635 -84.13 -14.17 58.15
N GLU A 636 -83.76 -13.43 59.20
CA GLU A 636 -84.64 -13.18 60.36
C GLU A 636 -84.45 -11.74 60.85
N LYS A 637 -85.34 -10.85 60.40
CA LYS A 637 -85.26 -9.40 60.69
C LYS A 637 -85.34 -9.08 62.18
N ASN A 638 -86.03 -9.92 62.94
CA ASN A 638 -86.24 -9.71 64.38
C ASN A 638 -84.93 -9.86 65.20
N LEU A 639 -83.91 -10.49 64.64
CA LEU A 639 -82.59 -10.61 65.27
C LEU A 639 -81.72 -9.35 65.14
N CYS A 640 -82.08 -8.41 64.25
CA CYS A 640 -81.26 -7.25 63.92
C CYS A 640 -81.92 -5.89 64.21
N GLY A 641 -83.02 -5.89 64.98
CA GLY A 641 -83.78 -4.69 65.38
C GLY A 641 -83.09 -3.85 66.46
N CYS A 642 -81.80 -3.55 66.27
CA CYS A 642 -80.95 -2.85 67.22
C CYS A 642 -80.87 -1.37 66.84
N GLN A 643 -81.78 -0.54 67.36
CA GLN A 643 -81.57 0.92 67.38
C GLN A 643 -80.85 1.33 68.65
#